data_AF-A0A972F838-F1
#
_entry.id   AF-A0A972F838-F1
#
_cell.length_a   1.000
_cell.length_b   1.000
_cell.length_c   1.000
_cell.angle_alpha   90.00
_cell.angle_beta   90.00
_cell.angle_gamma   90.00
#
_symmetry.space_group_name_H-M   'P 1'
#
loop_
_entity.id
_entity.type
_entity.pdbx_description
1 polymer ?
#
loop_
_entity_poly.entity_id
_entity_poly.type
_entity_poly.pdbx_seq_one_letter_code
_entity_poly.pdbx_strand_id
1 'polypeptide(L)'
;MTKPSWKRAAFVRRSVLTLVVVGQTALGVTIMRQVLPYQGGNAVEIGLLALFAVLFGWISVGFWVGFTGFVVRLAGGDPQGLLQRHSRGVLEATPLARTAIVMPIYNEPIARTLGGLRAIYRSLEETGQLEHFEFHILSDSRDPDHWLSEKTVWYELCRELGAFGRLFYRRRPINMNYKSGNVADFLRRWGRRYEYMIVLDADSIMDGGTLVDMVRLMEREPGVGIIQTSPGIVNAESMFARAQQFSSRLYGPMFTAGLSAYQLGEAAYWGHNAIIRVAPFMAHCGLRKLRGFGPFRGPISSHDFVEAAYMARAGYEVWLEPELQGSYEESPPSLVDELARDKRWAKGNLQHLWLLLFGRRLRMAHRLALLNGVMSYLASPLWLAFLGLTTVATARLVLFPIDYFPVPHSPFPVWPKWNPEWALGLAGATVLLLFLPKWLALIDVALRGRSADFGGGFRLLLSVLLEILVSTLMAPIRMLSHSRHVVEGLSGVKLRWAGQNRSEETTWREALVDQAPGSLLAGCWAILAWWLDPLFFFWSLPVAIPLIVAAPVSVVSARISVGAFLKRYGLLQSPEERNTVAVISAVREAQTVVSERGDRSAFIHVVVDPVLNRVHVATTRDNRPGVKSETIARLVARCEREGPENLTSREVTQLALSRGALESLHRRAWRAPSDSFWGRAVDERIGT
;
A
#
# COMPACT_ATOMS: atom_id res chain seq x y z
N MET A 1 -39.76 11.47 -1.27
CA MET A 1 -38.99 11.63 -2.52
C MET A 1 -38.12 10.39 -2.70
N THR A 2 -38.29 9.61 -3.76
CA THR A 2 -37.44 8.45 -4.06
C THR A 2 -36.00 8.92 -4.30
N LYS A 3 -35.02 8.40 -3.54
CA LYS A 3 -33.60 8.75 -3.72
C LYS A 3 -33.20 8.53 -5.19
N PRO A 4 -32.52 9.47 -5.85
CA PRO A 4 -32.05 9.26 -7.22
C PRO A 4 -31.11 8.05 -7.25
N SER A 5 -31.22 7.23 -8.30
CA SER A 5 -30.29 6.11 -8.55
C SER A 5 -28.85 6.60 -8.43
N TRP A 6 -28.01 5.86 -7.69
CA TRP A 6 -26.59 6.19 -7.52
C TRP A 6 -25.88 6.41 -8.87
N LYS A 7 -26.32 5.76 -9.95
CA LYS A 7 -25.80 5.93 -11.32
C LYS A 7 -25.99 7.35 -11.83
N ARG A 8 -27.16 7.95 -11.59
CA ARG A 8 -27.46 9.34 -11.97
C ARG A 8 -26.63 10.32 -11.14
N ALA A 9 -26.51 10.09 -9.84
CA ALA A 9 -25.66 10.89 -8.96
C ALA A 9 -24.19 10.83 -9.40
N ALA A 10 -23.68 9.64 -9.70
CA ALA A 10 -22.33 9.42 -10.22
C ALA A 10 -22.10 10.18 -11.52
N PHE A 11 -23.02 10.06 -12.48
CA PHE A 11 -22.93 10.76 -13.76
C PHE A 11 -22.83 12.28 -13.57
N VAL A 12 -23.76 12.88 -12.82
CA VAL A 12 -23.78 14.32 -12.59
C VAL A 12 -22.49 14.79 -11.91
N ARG A 13 -22.09 14.13 -10.81
CA ARG A 13 -20.89 14.51 -10.05
C ARG A 13 -19.63 14.42 -10.92
N ARG A 14 -19.48 13.34 -11.68
CA ARG A 14 -18.32 13.15 -12.59
C ARG A 14 -18.32 14.16 -13.74
N SER A 15 -19.48 14.47 -14.31
CA SER A 15 -19.60 15.50 -15.35
C SER A 15 -19.21 16.88 -14.82
N VAL A 16 -19.66 17.24 -13.60
CA VAL A 16 -19.26 18.48 -12.94
C VAL A 16 -17.75 18.48 -12.69
N LEU A 17 -17.19 17.40 -12.13
CA LEU A 17 -15.74 17.26 -11.93
C LEU A 17 -14.96 17.44 -13.23
N THR A 18 -15.38 16.75 -14.30
CA THR A 18 -14.73 16.89 -15.62
C THR A 18 -14.81 18.32 -16.12
N LEU A 19 -15.97 18.98 -16.02
CA LEU A 19 -16.14 20.36 -16.48
C LEU A 19 -15.22 21.32 -15.72
N VAL A 20 -15.19 21.24 -14.38
CA VAL A 20 -14.36 22.15 -13.57
C VAL A 20 -12.88 21.89 -13.76
N VAL A 21 -12.44 20.63 -13.84
CA VAL A 21 -11.03 20.27 -14.08
C VAL A 21 -10.59 20.71 -15.46
N VAL A 22 -11.36 20.39 -16.51
CA VAL A 22 -11.02 20.76 -17.89
C VAL A 22 -11.03 22.27 -18.06
N GLY A 23 -12.05 22.96 -17.54
CA GLY A 23 -12.15 24.42 -17.59
C GLY A 23 -11.00 25.11 -16.86
N GLN A 24 -10.68 24.66 -15.63
CA GLN A 24 -9.57 25.17 -14.85
C GLN A 24 -8.23 24.91 -15.54
N THR A 25 -8.04 23.74 -16.15
CA THR A 25 -6.82 23.40 -16.89
C THR A 25 -6.68 24.23 -18.15
N ALA A 26 -7.75 24.40 -18.93
CA ALA A 26 -7.74 25.24 -20.13
C ALA A 26 -7.41 26.70 -19.80
N LEU A 27 -7.97 27.23 -18.71
CA LEU A 27 -7.63 28.56 -18.21
C LEU A 27 -6.16 28.64 -17.79
N GLY A 28 -5.67 27.68 -16.99
CA GLY A 28 -4.27 27.60 -16.57
C GLY A 28 -3.31 27.54 -17.76
N VAL A 29 -3.61 26.73 -18.78
CA VAL A 29 -2.81 26.62 -20.02
C VAL A 29 -2.83 27.93 -20.80
N THR A 30 -3.97 28.62 -20.85
CA THR A 30 -4.09 29.93 -21.52
C THR A 30 -3.22 30.98 -20.82
N ILE A 31 -3.22 31.01 -19.48
CA ILE A 31 -2.36 31.90 -18.70
C ILE A 31 -0.88 31.51 -18.88
N MET A 32 -0.54 30.22 -18.79
CA MET A 32 0.82 29.73 -19.02
C MET A 32 1.34 30.13 -20.40
N ARG A 33 0.48 30.07 -21.43
CA ARG A 33 0.83 30.52 -22.78
C ARG A 33 1.21 32.00 -22.80
N GLN A 34 0.55 32.85 -22.00
CA GLN A 34 0.88 34.27 -21.89
C GLN A 34 2.15 34.55 -21.07
N VAL A 35 2.58 33.60 -20.24
CA VAL A 35 3.86 33.67 -19.51
C VAL A 35 5.03 33.34 -20.44
N LEU A 36 4.83 32.44 -21.40
CA LEU A 36 5.87 32.01 -22.33
C LEU A 36 6.19 33.11 -23.36
N PRO A 37 7.49 33.43 -23.58
CA PRO A 37 7.90 34.56 -24.41
C PRO A 37 7.33 34.53 -25.83
N TYR A 38 7.35 33.37 -26.49
CA TYR A 38 6.84 33.19 -27.85
C TYR A 38 5.41 32.62 -27.89
N GLN A 39 4.72 32.57 -26.75
CA GLN A 39 3.32 32.17 -26.63
C GLN A 39 2.97 30.84 -27.30
N GLY A 40 3.83 29.83 -27.19
CA GLY A 40 3.67 28.52 -27.82
C GLY A 40 4.16 28.47 -29.27
N GLY A 41 4.95 29.45 -29.71
CA GLY A 41 5.43 29.54 -31.09
C GLY A 41 6.54 28.55 -31.47
N ASN A 42 7.17 27.90 -30.48
CA ASN A 42 8.27 26.96 -30.71
C ASN A 42 8.03 25.61 -30.02
N ALA A 43 8.78 24.59 -30.46
CA ALA A 43 8.61 23.21 -29.98
C ALA A 43 8.85 23.03 -28.46
N VAL A 44 9.74 23.81 -27.86
CA VAL A 44 10.02 23.74 -26.41
C VAL A 44 8.82 24.28 -25.62
N GLU A 45 8.27 25.43 -26.04
CA GLU A 45 7.08 26.01 -25.43
C GLU A 45 5.84 25.15 -25.60
N ILE A 46 5.65 24.52 -26.77
CA ILE A 46 4.56 23.54 -26.98
C ILE A 46 4.72 22.35 -26.03
N GLY A 47 5.95 21.84 -25.87
CA GLY A 47 6.26 20.79 -24.91
C GLY A 47 5.95 21.19 -23.46
N LEU A 48 6.33 22.41 -23.07
CA LEU A 48 6.01 22.96 -21.74
C LEU A 48 4.51 23.09 -21.51
N LEU A 49 3.76 23.62 -22.49
CA LEU A 49 2.30 23.75 -22.39
C LEU A 49 1.62 22.37 -22.29
N ALA A 50 2.08 21.38 -23.05
CA ALA A 50 1.54 20.02 -22.99
C ALA A 50 1.80 19.35 -21.64
N LEU A 51 3.04 19.42 -21.13
CA LEU A 51 3.39 18.89 -19.81
C LEU A 51 2.64 19.63 -18.70
N PHE A 52 2.57 20.96 -18.77
CA PHE A 52 1.82 21.79 -17.83
C PHE A 52 0.35 21.39 -17.81
N ALA A 53 -0.31 21.24 -18.97
CA ALA A 53 -1.71 20.84 -19.05
C ALA A 53 -1.98 19.52 -18.33
N VAL A 54 -1.12 18.51 -18.53
CA VAL A 54 -1.26 17.21 -17.88
C VAL A 54 -1.03 17.30 -16.38
N LEU A 55 0.07 17.93 -15.94
CA LEU A 55 0.44 18.04 -14.52
C LEU A 55 -0.58 18.89 -13.73
N PHE A 56 -0.93 20.06 -14.26
CA PHE A 56 -1.87 20.97 -13.63
C PHE A 56 -3.29 20.38 -13.59
N GLY A 57 -3.72 19.71 -14.66
CA GLY A 57 -4.98 18.98 -14.67
C GLY A 57 -5.01 17.86 -13.62
N TRP A 58 -3.91 17.13 -13.42
CA TRP A 58 -3.83 16.08 -12.41
C TRP A 58 -3.90 16.63 -10.97
N ILE A 59 -3.20 17.74 -10.71
CA ILE A 59 -3.29 18.46 -9.43
C ILE A 59 -4.73 18.95 -9.19
N SER A 60 -5.39 19.47 -10.23
CA SER A 60 -6.78 19.92 -10.16
C SER A 60 -7.74 18.79 -9.76
N VAL A 61 -7.58 17.57 -10.30
CA VAL A 61 -8.37 16.40 -9.89
C VAL A 61 -8.21 16.15 -8.39
N GLY A 62 -6.98 16.11 -7.88
CA GLY A 62 -6.71 15.92 -6.45
C GLY A 62 -7.38 16.99 -5.58
N PHE A 63 -7.24 18.25 -5.97
CA PHE A 63 -7.89 19.38 -5.29
C PHE A 63 -9.41 19.20 -5.20
N TRP A 64 -10.09 18.94 -6.33
CA TRP A 64 -11.54 18.82 -6.37
C TRP A 64 -12.05 17.58 -5.63
N VAL A 65 -11.28 16.48 -5.59
CA VAL A 65 -11.57 15.32 -4.74
C VAL A 65 -11.54 15.73 -3.26
N GLY A 66 -10.46 16.38 -2.80
CA GLY A 66 -10.36 16.86 -1.43
C GLY A 66 -11.47 17.86 -1.05
N PHE A 67 -11.73 18.84 -1.92
CA PHE A 67 -12.78 19.84 -1.73
C PHE A 67 -14.18 19.21 -1.65
N THR A 68 -14.49 18.28 -2.56
CA THR A 68 -15.78 17.56 -2.54
C THR A 68 -15.92 16.73 -1.27
N GLY A 69 -14.84 16.09 -0.85
CA GLY A 69 -14.78 15.36 0.40
C GLY A 69 -15.09 16.23 1.61
N PHE A 70 -14.52 17.43 1.67
CA PHE A 70 -14.83 18.43 2.70
C PHE A 70 -16.32 18.79 2.71
N VAL A 71 -16.90 19.10 1.54
CA VAL A 71 -18.32 19.45 1.42
C VAL A 71 -19.24 18.31 1.82
N VAL A 72 -18.99 17.09 1.34
CA VAL A 72 -19.77 15.88 1.69
C VAL A 72 -19.72 15.61 3.18
N ARG A 73 -18.54 15.79 3.78
CA ARG A 73 -18.32 15.64 5.21
C ARG A 73 -19.10 16.69 6.01
N LEU A 74 -19.05 17.97 5.62
CA LEU A 74 -19.83 19.04 6.26
C LEU A 74 -21.34 18.79 6.17
N ALA A 75 -21.81 18.19 5.08
CA ALA A 75 -23.21 17.83 4.89
C ALA A 75 -23.67 16.60 5.70
N GLY A 76 -22.79 16.00 6.52
CA GLY A 76 -23.12 14.86 7.37
C GLY A 76 -22.88 13.48 6.74
N GLY A 77 -22.19 13.41 5.60
CA GLY A 77 -21.94 12.17 4.87
C GLY A 77 -22.61 12.14 3.49
N ASP A 78 -22.29 11.13 2.67
CA ASP A 78 -22.94 10.97 1.36
C ASP A 78 -24.24 10.18 1.52
N PRO A 79 -25.43 10.74 1.19
CA PRO A 79 -26.70 10.02 1.29
C PRO A 79 -26.80 8.77 0.41
N GLN A 80 -25.87 8.62 -0.55
CA GLN A 80 -25.72 7.48 -1.44
C GLN A 80 -24.78 6.40 -0.89
N GLY A 81 -24.01 6.67 0.17
CA GLY A 81 -23.15 5.69 0.84
C GLY A 81 -23.96 4.50 1.35
N LEU A 82 -23.36 3.31 1.39
CA LEU A 82 -24.07 2.08 1.75
C LEU A 82 -24.55 2.12 3.20
N LEU A 83 -23.69 2.57 4.13
CA LEU A 83 -24.07 2.71 5.54
C LEU A 83 -25.24 3.69 5.73
N GLN A 84 -25.21 4.82 5.02
CA GLN A 84 -26.25 5.86 5.08
C GLN A 84 -27.60 5.47 4.45
N ARG A 85 -27.67 4.31 3.76
CA ARG A 85 -28.94 3.79 3.21
C ARG A 85 -29.75 3.00 4.22
N HIS A 86 -29.10 2.44 5.24
CA HIS A 86 -29.71 1.52 6.19
C HIS A 86 -29.65 2.13 7.58
N SER A 87 -30.73 2.01 8.35
CA SER A 87 -30.68 2.40 9.76
C SER A 87 -29.86 1.38 10.56
N ARG A 88 -29.23 1.82 11.64
CA ARG A 88 -28.43 0.95 12.51
C ARG A 88 -29.22 -0.26 13.01
N GLY A 89 -30.47 -0.06 13.43
CA GLY A 89 -31.33 -1.16 13.88
C GLY A 89 -31.65 -2.17 12.77
N VAL A 90 -31.79 -1.74 11.52
CA VAL A 90 -32.00 -2.65 10.37
C VAL A 90 -30.75 -3.48 10.10
N LEU A 91 -29.56 -2.87 10.15
CA LEU A 91 -28.29 -3.58 10.01
C LEU A 91 -28.11 -4.58 11.15
N GLU A 92 -28.30 -4.17 12.40
CA GLU A 92 -28.16 -5.03 13.58
C GLU A 92 -29.09 -6.25 13.54
N ALA A 93 -30.31 -6.09 13.03
CA ALA A 93 -31.27 -7.17 12.84
C ALA A 93 -31.00 -8.06 11.60
N THR A 94 -30.00 -7.74 10.78
CA THR A 94 -29.68 -8.52 9.57
C THR A 94 -28.89 -9.77 9.96
N PRO A 95 -29.33 -10.97 9.52
CA PRO A 95 -28.59 -12.20 9.80
C PRO A 95 -27.23 -12.18 9.10
N LEU A 96 -26.27 -12.94 9.63
CA LEU A 96 -24.94 -13.06 9.04
C LEU A 96 -24.82 -14.31 8.18
N ALA A 97 -24.17 -14.17 7.03
CA ALA A 97 -23.79 -15.30 6.20
C ALA A 97 -22.39 -15.81 6.57
N ARG A 98 -22.14 -17.07 6.24
CA ARG A 98 -20.85 -17.71 6.51
C ARG A 98 -19.73 -17.04 5.71
N THR A 99 -18.72 -16.54 6.42
CA THR A 99 -17.69 -15.67 5.87
C THR A 99 -16.29 -16.19 6.16
N ALA A 100 -15.42 -16.22 5.14
CA ALA A 100 -14.01 -16.57 5.32
C ALA A 100 -13.17 -15.31 5.53
N ILE A 101 -12.37 -15.26 6.59
CA ILE A 101 -11.30 -14.27 6.75
C ILE A 101 -10.01 -14.89 6.23
N VAL A 102 -9.47 -14.35 5.13
CA VAL A 102 -8.29 -14.90 4.46
C VAL A 102 -7.11 -13.96 4.63
N MET A 103 -5.98 -14.50 5.12
CA MET A 103 -4.76 -13.74 5.38
C MET A 103 -3.58 -14.38 4.64
N PRO A 104 -3.23 -13.91 3.42
CA PRO A 104 -2.03 -14.31 2.73
C PRO A 104 -0.78 -13.79 3.46
N ILE A 105 0.16 -14.70 3.72
CA ILE A 105 1.46 -14.40 4.33
C ILE A 105 2.59 -15.02 3.48
N TYR A 106 3.80 -14.50 3.62
CA TYR A 106 4.99 -14.93 2.89
C TYR A 106 6.28 -15.03 3.70
N ASN A 107 6.62 -14.08 4.57
CA ASN A 107 7.83 -14.15 5.42
C ASN A 107 7.76 -13.03 6.49
N GLU A 108 6.56 -12.53 6.76
CA GLU A 108 6.33 -11.44 7.70
C GLU A 108 6.58 -11.91 9.14
N PRO A 109 6.98 -11.02 10.06
CA PRO A 109 7.21 -11.40 11.45
C PRO A 109 6.00 -12.09 12.06
N ILE A 110 6.18 -13.34 12.48
CA ILE A 110 5.09 -14.22 12.93
C ILE A 110 4.39 -13.64 14.17
N ALA A 111 5.18 -13.13 15.12
CA ALA A 111 4.70 -12.46 16.32
C ALA A 111 3.69 -11.35 16.01
N ARG A 112 4.05 -10.45 15.08
CA ARG A 112 3.20 -9.32 14.67
C ARG A 112 2.00 -9.78 13.86
N THR A 113 2.21 -10.68 12.92
CA THR A 113 1.18 -11.11 11.96
C THR A 113 0.10 -11.94 12.65
N LEU A 114 0.50 -13.02 13.33
CA LEU A 114 -0.43 -13.91 14.01
C LEU A 114 -0.92 -13.34 15.35
N GLY A 115 -0.14 -12.47 16.00
CA GLY A 115 -0.63 -11.64 17.12
C GLY A 115 -1.73 -10.66 16.68
N GLY A 116 -1.60 -10.07 15.49
CA GLY A 116 -2.65 -9.29 14.85
C GLY A 116 -3.91 -10.10 14.58
N LEU A 117 -3.76 -11.28 13.99
CA LEU A 117 -4.88 -12.20 13.75
C LEU A 117 -5.57 -12.63 15.06
N ARG A 118 -4.80 -12.86 16.14
CA ARG A 118 -5.33 -13.16 17.48
C ARG A 118 -6.19 -12.01 18.00
N ALA A 119 -5.73 -10.77 17.88
CA ALA A 119 -6.48 -9.59 18.32
C ALA A 119 -7.79 -9.44 17.54
N ILE A 120 -7.77 -9.64 16.21
CA ILE A 120 -8.97 -9.63 15.36
C ILE A 120 -9.95 -10.73 15.80
N TYR A 121 -9.45 -11.94 16.06
CA TYR A 121 -10.28 -13.06 16.52
C TYR A 121 -10.99 -12.75 17.83
N ARG A 122 -10.26 -12.24 18.84
CA ARG A 122 -10.83 -11.86 20.14
C ARG A 122 -11.85 -10.73 20.03
N SER A 123 -11.53 -9.70 19.25
CA SER A 123 -12.46 -8.60 18.99
C SER A 123 -13.76 -9.10 18.33
N LEU A 124 -13.68 -10.08 17.43
CA LEU A 124 -14.85 -10.70 16.82
C LEU A 124 -15.60 -11.62 17.79
N GLU A 125 -14.90 -12.34 18.67
CA GLU A 125 -15.48 -13.13 19.75
C GLU A 125 -16.34 -12.27 20.69
N GLU A 126 -15.84 -11.08 21.05
CA GLU A 126 -16.55 -10.09 21.89
C GLU A 126 -17.88 -9.62 21.28
N THR A 127 -18.03 -9.67 19.94
CA THR A 127 -19.32 -9.33 19.30
C THR A 127 -20.38 -10.42 19.46
N GLY A 128 -20.01 -11.62 19.90
CA GLY A 128 -20.88 -12.79 19.96
C GLY A 128 -21.22 -13.43 18.60
N GLN A 129 -20.63 -12.94 17.50
CA GLN A 129 -20.95 -13.37 16.13
C GLN A 129 -19.89 -14.29 15.49
N LEU A 130 -18.91 -14.73 16.27
CA LEU A 130 -17.76 -15.50 15.83
C LEU A 130 -18.12 -16.78 15.05
N GLU A 131 -19.27 -17.39 15.34
CA GLU A 131 -19.70 -18.64 14.70
C GLU A 131 -19.90 -18.55 13.19
N HIS A 132 -20.13 -17.35 12.66
CA HIS A 132 -20.29 -17.09 11.23
C HIS A 132 -18.97 -16.96 10.47
N PHE A 133 -17.83 -16.93 11.18
CA PHE A 133 -16.52 -16.64 10.60
C PHE A 133 -15.54 -17.79 10.73
N GLU A 134 -14.77 -18.03 9.67
CA GLU A 134 -13.65 -18.97 9.66
C GLU A 134 -12.40 -18.29 9.11
N PHE A 135 -11.26 -18.53 9.75
CA PHE A 135 -9.99 -17.86 9.48
C PHE A 135 -9.06 -18.78 8.70
N HIS A 136 -8.40 -18.26 7.67
CA HIS A 136 -7.49 -19.00 6.80
C HIS A 136 -6.17 -18.25 6.64
N ILE A 137 -5.12 -18.78 7.25
CA ILE A 137 -3.73 -18.34 7.04
C ILE A 137 -3.21 -19.02 5.77
N LEU A 138 -2.91 -18.22 4.75
CA LEU A 138 -2.48 -18.69 3.44
C LEU A 138 -0.98 -18.39 3.27
N SER A 139 -0.11 -19.30 3.67
CA SER A 139 1.34 -19.11 3.63
C SER A 139 1.96 -19.47 2.27
N ASP A 140 2.78 -18.58 1.74
CA ASP A 140 3.71 -18.79 0.62
C ASP A 140 5.18 -18.84 1.10
N SER A 141 5.43 -18.95 2.39
CA SER A 141 6.77 -18.84 2.95
C SER A 141 7.71 -19.94 2.51
N ARG A 142 8.97 -19.56 2.24
CA ARG A 142 9.96 -20.43 1.61
C ARG A 142 10.98 -21.01 2.58
N ASP A 143 11.34 -20.23 3.58
CA ASP A 143 12.31 -20.61 4.58
C ASP A 143 11.72 -21.70 5.50
N PRO A 144 12.34 -22.90 5.59
CA PRO A 144 11.90 -23.96 6.48
C PRO A 144 11.67 -23.51 7.91
N ASP A 145 12.58 -22.72 8.49
CA ASP A 145 12.42 -22.31 9.89
C ASP A 145 11.24 -21.36 10.05
N HIS A 146 11.03 -20.47 9.08
CA HIS A 146 9.92 -19.54 9.13
C HIS A 146 8.56 -20.24 9.04
N TRP A 147 8.31 -21.06 8.01
CA TRP A 147 6.99 -21.71 7.88
C TRP A 147 6.75 -22.84 8.88
N LEU A 148 7.80 -23.44 9.45
CA LEU A 148 7.64 -24.35 10.58
C LEU A 148 7.19 -23.58 11.82
N SER A 149 7.80 -22.43 12.11
CA SER A 149 7.39 -21.55 13.20
C SER A 149 5.95 -21.03 13.02
N GLU A 150 5.56 -20.66 11.79
CA GLU A 150 4.17 -20.26 11.50
C GLU A 150 3.16 -21.35 11.89
N LYS A 151 3.46 -22.62 11.56
CA LYS A 151 2.62 -23.76 11.91
C LYS A 151 2.57 -24.00 13.41
N THR A 152 3.70 -23.89 14.09
CA THR A 152 3.78 -24.01 15.56
C THR A 152 2.89 -22.97 16.22
N VAL A 153 3.05 -21.69 15.86
CA VAL A 153 2.26 -20.59 16.43
C VAL A 153 0.78 -20.72 16.05
N TRP A 154 0.46 -21.15 14.82
CA TRP A 154 -0.93 -21.45 14.44
C TRP A 154 -1.57 -22.52 15.35
N TYR A 155 -0.84 -23.61 15.62
CA TYR A 155 -1.34 -24.70 16.46
C TYR A 155 -1.57 -24.23 17.90
N GLU A 156 -0.65 -23.44 18.45
CA GLU A 156 -0.78 -22.85 19.78
C GLU A 156 -1.96 -21.88 19.86
N LEU A 157 -2.13 -21.01 18.85
CA LEU A 157 -3.30 -20.13 18.75
C LEU A 157 -4.61 -20.92 18.69
N CYS A 158 -4.65 -22.04 17.96
CA CYS A 158 -5.83 -22.90 17.96
C CYS A 158 -6.17 -23.44 19.35
N ARG A 159 -5.16 -23.77 20.16
CA ARG A 159 -5.35 -24.22 21.54
C ARG A 159 -5.79 -23.09 22.46
N GLU A 160 -5.08 -21.95 22.40
CA GLU A 160 -5.35 -20.77 23.22
C GLU A 160 -6.76 -20.22 22.99
N LEU A 161 -7.20 -20.16 21.73
CA LEU A 161 -8.48 -19.58 21.33
C LEU A 161 -9.61 -20.60 21.24
N GLY A 162 -9.34 -21.90 21.49
CA GLY A 162 -10.31 -22.97 21.22
C GLY A 162 -10.76 -23.02 19.75
N ALA A 163 -9.91 -22.58 18.82
CA ALA A 163 -10.27 -22.32 17.43
C ALA A 163 -10.10 -23.51 16.47
N PHE A 164 -9.95 -24.74 17.00
CA PHE A 164 -9.90 -25.94 16.16
C PHE A 164 -11.18 -26.06 15.33
N GLY A 165 -11.03 -26.23 14.02
CA GLY A 165 -12.17 -26.25 13.08
C GLY A 165 -12.64 -24.87 12.63
N ARG A 166 -12.06 -23.77 13.12
CA ARG A 166 -12.32 -22.39 12.66
C ARG A 166 -11.08 -21.67 12.15
N LEU A 167 -9.91 -21.92 12.74
CA LEU A 167 -8.64 -21.34 12.32
C LEU A 167 -7.81 -22.37 11.54
N PHE A 168 -7.62 -22.13 10.25
CA PHE A 168 -6.94 -23.03 9.32
C PHE A 168 -5.61 -22.43 8.86
N TYR A 169 -4.58 -23.28 8.75
CA TYR A 169 -3.31 -22.93 8.14
C TYR A 169 -3.06 -23.75 6.88
N ARG A 170 -2.62 -23.10 5.81
CA ARG A 170 -2.18 -23.77 4.59
C ARG A 170 -0.93 -23.14 4.01
N ARG A 171 0.08 -23.97 3.75
CA ARG A 171 1.23 -23.61 2.91
C ARG A 171 1.15 -24.21 1.51
N ARG A 172 1.54 -23.45 0.48
CA ARG A 172 1.67 -23.94 -0.90
C ARG A 172 3.07 -24.50 -1.15
N PRO A 173 3.21 -25.70 -1.75
CA PRO A 173 4.52 -26.19 -2.19
C PRO A 173 5.09 -25.43 -3.40
N ILE A 174 4.20 -24.88 -4.24
CA ILE A 174 4.57 -24.17 -5.47
C ILE A 174 3.85 -22.82 -5.49
N ASN A 175 4.62 -21.74 -5.40
CA ASN A 175 4.07 -20.38 -5.34
C ASN A 175 3.92 -19.81 -6.75
N MET A 176 2.74 -20.00 -7.33
CA MET A 176 2.37 -19.39 -8.60
C MET A 176 1.59 -18.10 -8.36
N ASN A 177 1.89 -17.05 -9.13
CA ASN A 177 1.18 -15.77 -9.16
C ASN A 177 1.07 -15.03 -7.80
N TYR A 178 2.03 -15.22 -6.89
CA TYR A 178 2.14 -14.47 -5.63
C TYR A 178 0.82 -14.49 -4.81
N LYS A 179 0.46 -13.36 -4.16
CA LYS A 179 -0.77 -13.17 -3.35
C LYS A 179 -2.04 -13.57 -4.10
N SER A 180 -2.26 -13.06 -5.32
CA SER A 180 -3.44 -13.40 -6.13
C SER A 180 -3.58 -14.90 -6.39
N GLY A 181 -2.47 -15.58 -6.68
CA GLY A 181 -2.49 -17.03 -6.87
C GLY A 181 -2.76 -17.80 -5.58
N ASN A 182 -2.36 -17.24 -4.44
CA ASN A 182 -2.56 -17.82 -3.13
C ASN A 182 -4.05 -17.82 -2.75
N VAL A 183 -4.69 -16.67 -2.91
CA VAL A 183 -6.15 -16.51 -2.76
C VAL A 183 -6.91 -17.38 -3.78
N ALA A 184 -6.44 -17.44 -5.03
CA ALA A 184 -7.08 -18.28 -6.05
C ALA A 184 -7.00 -19.79 -5.73
N ASP A 185 -5.90 -20.27 -5.12
CA ASP A 185 -5.80 -21.67 -4.66
C ASP A 185 -6.78 -21.94 -3.50
N PHE A 186 -6.92 -21.01 -2.55
CA PHE A 186 -7.94 -21.09 -1.50
C PHE A 186 -9.35 -21.17 -2.08
N LEU A 187 -9.71 -20.25 -2.99
CA LEU A 187 -11.03 -20.20 -3.62
C LEU A 187 -11.38 -21.49 -4.37
N ARG A 188 -10.41 -22.09 -5.08
CA ARG A 188 -10.63 -23.35 -5.81
C ARG A 188 -10.92 -24.53 -4.89
N ARG A 189 -10.35 -24.55 -3.69
CA ARG A 189 -10.47 -25.67 -2.74
C ARG A 189 -11.65 -25.51 -1.80
N TRP A 190 -11.87 -24.30 -1.30
CA TRP A 190 -12.82 -24.04 -0.21
C TRP A 190 -13.78 -22.89 -0.47
N GLY A 191 -13.58 -22.09 -1.53
CA GLY A 191 -14.38 -20.88 -1.78
C GLY A 191 -15.89 -21.14 -1.83
N ARG A 192 -16.33 -22.27 -2.39
CA ARG A 192 -17.76 -22.64 -2.47
C ARG A 192 -18.46 -22.85 -1.11
N ARG A 193 -17.72 -22.90 0.01
CA ARG A 193 -18.29 -23.01 1.37
C ARG A 193 -18.73 -21.68 1.96
N TYR A 194 -18.32 -20.56 1.36
CA TYR A 194 -18.50 -19.22 1.91
C TYR A 194 -19.29 -18.36 0.95
N GLU A 195 -20.21 -17.57 1.49
CA GLU A 195 -20.91 -16.54 0.71
C GLU A 195 -19.97 -15.34 0.49
N TYR A 196 -19.25 -14.97 1.56
CA TYR A 196 -18.33 -13.85 1.56
C TYR A 196 -16.91 -14.27 1.96
N MET A 197 -15.93 -13.52 1.47
CA MET A 197 -14.57 -13.55 2.02
C MET A 197 -14.10 -12.14 2.34
N ILE A 198 -13.39 -11.98 3.45
CA ILE A 198 -12.69 -10.76 3.83
C ILE A 198 -11.20 -11.02 3.64
N VAL A 199 -10.56 -10.23 2.78
CA VAL A 199 -9.13 -10.36 2.49
C VAL A 199 -8.36 -9.41 3.41
N LEU A 200 -7.42 -9.95 4.18
CA LEU A 200 -6.49 -9.20 5.02
C LEU A 200 -5.07 -9.29 4.44
N ASP A 201 -4.27 -8.25 4.61
CA ASP A 201 -2.81 -8.35 4.52
C ASP A 201 -2.20 -8.70 5.88
N ALA A 202 -0.94 -9.09 5.90
CA ALA A 202 -0.24 -9.54 7.11
C ALA A 202 -0.11 -8.45 8.20
N ASP A 203 -0.16 -7.19 7.82
CA ASP A 203 -0.14 -6.01 8.70
C ASP A 203 -1.54 -5.45 9.00
N SER A 204 -2.59 -6.00 8.38
CA SER A 204 -3.96 -5.54 8.56
C SER A 204 -4.48 -5.83 9.97
N ILE A 205 -5.18 -4.84 10.55
CA ILE A 205 -5.89 -4.96 11.82
C ILE A 205 -7.32 -4.46 11.60
N MET A 206 -8.32 -5.23 12.00
CA MET A 206 -9.73 -4.84 11.89
C MET A 206 -10.49 -5.15 13.19
N ASP A 207 -11.44 -4.28 13.52
CA ASP A 207 -12.38 -4.47 14.62
C ASP A 207 -13.45 -5.49 14.25
N GLY A 208 -13.84 -6.32 15.21
CA GLY A 208 -14.87 -7.34 15.06
C GLY A 208 -16.22 -6.77 14.65
N GLY A 209 -16.61 -5.61 15.20
CA GLY A 209 -17.84 -4.93 14.84
C GLY A 209 -17.85 -4.51 13.37
N THR A 210 -16.72 -3.99 12.88
CA THR A 210 -16.57 -3.63 11.46
C THR A 210 -16.70 -4.86 10.55
N LEU A 211 -16.12 -6.00 10.92
CA LEU A 211 -16.25 -7.25 10.16
C LEU A 211 -17.72 -7.71 10.08
N VAL A 212 -18.45 -7.61 11.19
CA VAL A 212 -19.89 -7.92 11.26
C VAL A 212 -20.71 -6.97 10.40
N ASP A 213 -20.46 -5.66 10.48
CA ASP A 213 -21.19 -4.66 9.70
C ASP A 213 -20.94 -4.80 8.20
N MET A 214 -19.71 -5.16 7.79
CA MET A 214 -19.40 -5.48 6.39
C MET A 214 -20.27 -6.64 5.85
N VAL A 215 -20.48 -7.70 6.63
CA VAL A 215 -21.34 -8.83 6.24
C VAL A 215 -22.80 -8.41 6.17
N ARG A 216 -23.29 -7.65 7.16
CA ARG A 216 -24.67 -7.13 7.17
C ARG A 216 -24.96 -6.24 5.98
N LEU A 217 -24.01 -5.38 5.60
CA LEU A 217 -24.12 -4.56 4.40
C LEU A 217 -24.21 -5.41 3.13
N MET A 218 -23.38 -6.46 3.01
CA MET A 218 -23.43 -7.36 1.86
C MET A 218 -24.76 -8.12 1.74
N GLU A 219 -25.37 -8.49 2.87
CA GLU A 219 -26.70 -9.11 2.91
C GLU A 219 -27.82 -8.14 2.49
N ARG A 220 -27.72 -6.86 2.88
CA ARG A 220 -28.70 -5.83 2.50
C ARG A 220 -28.55 -5.32 1.09
N GLU A 221 -27.36 -5.47 0.49
CA GLU A 221 -27.03 -4.93 -0.82
C GLU A 221 -26.63 -6.07 -1.80
N PRO A 222 -27.60 -6.87 -2.28
CA PRO A 222 -27.32 -8.05 -3.11
C PRO A 222 -26.63 -7.72 -4.44
N GLY A 223 -26.78 -6.48 -4.93
CA GLY A 223 -26.09 -5.98 -6.13
C GLY A 223 -24.60 -5.69 -5.92
N VAL A 224 -24.12 -5.66 -4.67
CA VAL A 224 -22.73 -5.35 -4.33
C VAL A 224 -21.88 -6.62 -4.35
N GLY A 225 -20.75 -6.53 -5.06
CA GLY A 225 -19.76 -7.59 -5.17
C GLY A 225 -18.53 -7.38 -4.27
N ILE A 226 -18.14 -6.13 -4.03
CA ILE A 226 -16.99 -5.77 -3.18
C ILE A 226 -17.32 -4.51 -2.37
N ILE A 227 -17.04 -4.54 -1.06
CA ILE A 227 -17.01 -3.35 -0.20
C ILE A 227 -15.58 -3.19 0.35
N GLN A 228 -14.94 -2.09 -0.02
CA GLN A 228 -13.61 -1.67 0.41
C GLN A 228 -13.76 -0.68 1.58
N THR A 229 -13.09 -0.95 2.70
CA THR A 229 -12.96 0.04 3.79
C THR A 229 -11.84 1.04 3.46
N SER A 230 -11.66 2.06 4.32
CA SER A 230 -10.52 2.97 4.24
C SER A 230 -9.55 2.73 5.41
N PRO A 231 -8.55 1.84 5.26
CA PRO A 231 -7.60 1.54 6.33
C PRO A 231 -6.87 2.80 6.81
N GLY A 232 -6.84 3.00 8.14
CA GLY A 232 -6.01 4.01 8.77
C GLY A 232 -4.62 3.47 9.08
N ILE A 233 -3.58 4.27 8.87
CA ILE A 233 -2.23 3.90 9.30
C ILE A 233 -2.15 3.95 10.83
N VAL A 234 -1.52 2.95 11.45
CA VAL A 234 -1.29 2.86 12.89
C VAL A 234 0.12 2.33 13.20
N ASN A 235 0.48 2.33 14.49
CA ASN A 235 1.77 1.82 15.00
C ASN A 235 3.01 2.49 14.38
N ALA A 236 2.92 3.76 14.00
CA ALA A 236 4.06 4.50 13.51
C ALA A 236 5.03 4.93 14.64
N GLU A 237 6.30 4.55 14.48
CA GLU A 237 7.36 4.86 15.45
C GLU A 237 8.31 5.95 14.95
N SER A 238 8.90 5.80 13.75
CA SER A 238 9.84 6.78 13.17
C SER A 238 9.17 8.12 12.85
N MET A 239 9.97 9.19 12.73
CA MET A 239 9.43 10.50 12.31
C MET A 239 8.69 10.41 10.97
N PHE A 240 9.23 9.66 10.00
CA PHE A 240 8.64 9.40 8.70
C PHE A 240 7.27 8.73 8.82
N ALA A 241 7.21 7.58 9.49
CA ALA A 241 5.98 6.82 9.65
C ALA A 241 4.93 7.64 10.41
N ARG A 242 5.35 8.43 11.41
CA ARG A 242 4.43 9.30 12.18
C ARG A 242 3.86 10.41 11.32
N ALA A 243 4.65 11.03 10.45
CA ALA A 243 4.16 12.01 9.49
C ALA A 243 3.14 11.37 8.52
N GLN A 244 3.37 10.14 8.06
CA GLN A 244 2.41 9.40 7.24
C GLN A 244 1.12 9.07 8.00
N GLN A 245 1.25 8.56 9.23
CA GLN A 245 0.11 8.26 10.11
C GLN A 245 -0.74 9.50 10.36
N PHE A 246 -0.12 10.60 10.76
CA PHE A 246 -0.78 11.87 10.97
C PHE A 246 -1.51 12.35 9.71
N SER A 247 -0.82 12.34 8.57
CA SER A 247 -1.38 12.74 7.26
C SER A 247 -2.57 11.85 6.85
N SER A 248 -2.45 10.54 7.00
CA SER A 248 -3.51 9.56 6.74
C SER A 248 -4.74 9.80 7.61
N ARG A 249 -4.55 10.10 8.91
CA ARG A 249 -5.67 10.32 9.84
C ARG A 249 -6.30 11.71 9.72
N LEU A 250 -5.53 12.73 9.37
CA LEU A 250 -6.04 14.10 9.22
C LEU A 250 -6.67 14.33 7.85
N TYR A 251 -5.95 14.02 6.76
CA TYR A 251 -6.40 14.31 5.40
C TYR A 251 -7.17 13.15 4.77
N GLY A 252 -6.82 11.91 5.10
CA GLY A 252 -7.39 10.70 4.51
C GLY A 252 -8.92 10.66 4.51
N PRO A 253 -9.61 10.86 5.65
CA PRO A 253 -11.08 10.83 5.69
C PRO A 253 -11.75 11.81 4.72
N MET A 254 -11.13 12.96 4.49
CA MET A 254 -11.62 13.95 3.53
C MET A 254 -11.42 13.45 2.09
N PHE A 255 -10.22 13.02 1.72
CA PHE A 255 -9.97 12.50 0.37
C PHE A 255 -10.77 11.23 0.06
N THR A 256 -10.90 10.29 1.01
CA THR A 256 -11.68 9.07 0.85
C THR A 256 -13.17 9.40 0.66
N ALA A 257 -13.74 10.35 1.41
CA ALA A 257 -15.13 10.78 1.22
C ALA A 257 -15.37 11.44 -0.14
N GLY A 258 -14.41 12.24 -0.62
CA GLY A 258 -14.49 12.82 -1.96
C GLY A 258 -14.40 11.77 -3.05
N LEU A 259 -13.48 10.81 -2.88
CA LEU A 259 -13.29 9.71 -3.82
C LEU A 259 -14.53 8.82 -3.88
N SER A 260 -15.10 8.44 -2.74
CA SER A 260 -16.33 7.63 -2.68
C SER A 260 -17.52 8.34 -3.31
N ALA A 261 -17.64 9.67 -3.12
CA ALA A 261 -18.71 10.45 -3.71
C ALA A 261 -18.66 10.49 -5.25
N TYR A 262 -17.47 10.43 -5.84
CA TYR A 262 -17.30 10.34 -7.30
C TYR A 262 -17.42 8.90 -7.82
N GLN A 263 -16.88 7.93 -7.08
CA GLN A 263 -16.82 6.54 -7.52
C GLN A 263 -18.15 5.82 -7.35
N LEU A 264 -18.82 5.97 -6.20
CA LEU A 264 -20.04 5.25 -5.84
C LEU A 264 -19.89 3.74 -6.13
N GLY A 265 -20.87 3.09 -6.76
CA GLY A 265 -20.84 1.66 -7.10
C GLY A 265 -19.81 1.23 -8.16
N GLU A 266 -18.83 2.07 -8.46
CA GLU A 266 -17.72 1.80 -9.39
C GLU A 266 -16.35 2.17 -8.79
N ALA A 267 -16.21 1.92 -7.48
CA ALA A 267 -14.98 2.16 -6.74
C ALA A 267 -13.86 1.16 -7.09
N ALA A 268 -12.65 1.51 -6.64
CA ALA A 268 -11.50 0.61 -6.71
C ALA A 268 -11.48 -0.38 -5.54
N TYR A 269 -10.73 -1.47 -5.72
CA TYR A 269 -10.36 -2.43 -4.68
C TYR A 269 -8.86 -2.35 -4.48
N TRP A 270 -8.40 -2.29 -3.23
CA TRP A 270 -6.99 -2.10 -2.86
C TRP A 270 -6.31 -3.37 -2.32
N GLY A 271 -6.96 -4.54 -2.50
CA GLY A 271 -6.34 -5.83 -2.23
C GLY A 271 -6.51 -6.36 -0.80
N HIS A 272 -6.95 -5.56 0.17
CA HIS A 272 -7.18 -5.98 1.55
C HIS A 272 -8.18 -5.06 2.28
N ASN A 273 -8.54 -5.45 3.50
CA ASN A 273 -9.56 -4.84 4.36
C ASN A 273 -10.87 -4.60 3.62
N ALA A 274 -11.24 -5.57 2.78
CA ALA A 274 -12.42 -5.55 1.93
C ALA A 274 -13.15 -6.88 2.01
N ILE A 275 -14.48 -6.82 1.96
CA ILE A 275 -15.36 -7.99 1.84
C ILE A 275 -15.76 -8.20 0.39
N ILE A 276 -15.78 -9.45 -0.05
CA ILE A 276 -15.99 -9.85 -1.44
C ILE A 276 -17.03 -10.97 -1.49
N ARG A 277 -18.02 -10.83 -2.39
CA ARG A 277 -18.97 -11.92 -2.72
C ARG A 277 -18.26 -13.01 -3.51
N VAL A 278 -18.18 -14.20 -2.94
CA VAL A 278 -17.28 -15.26 -3.41
C VAL A 278 -17.74 -15.84 -4.75
N ALA A 279 -19.03 -16.17 -4.88
CA ALA A 279 -19.58 -16.78 -6.09
C ALA A 279 -19.31 -15.97 -7.38
N PRO A 280 -19.67 -14.68 -7.49
CA PRO A 280 -19.37 -13.90 -8.68
C PRO A 280 -17.88 -13.62 -8.86
N PHE A 281 -17.13 -13.45 -7.76
CA PHE A 281 -15.68 -13.26 -7.85
C PHE A 281 -15.01 -14.48 -8.50
N MET A 282 -15.36 -15.70 -8.08
CA MET A 282 -14.86 -16.93 -8.67
C MET A 282 -15.26 -17.09 -10.14
N ALA A 283 -16.47 -16.64 -10.51
CA ALA A 283 -16.98 -16.77 -11.88
C ALA A 283 -16.34 -15.76 -12.85
N HIS A 284 -16.01 -14.54 -12.40
CA HIS A 284 -15.70 -13.42 -13.30
C HIS A 284 -14.34 -12.75 -13.09
N CYS A 285 -13.73 -12.87 -11.92
CA CYS A 285 -12.51 -12.13 -11.56
C CYS A 285 -11.21 -12.90 -11.82
N GLY A 286 -11.25 -13.98 -12.62
CA GLY A 286 -10.07 -14.76 -12.99
C GLY A 286 -9.00 -13.94 -13.72
N LEU A 287 -7.80 -13.87 -13.14
CA LEU A 287 -6.66 -13.11 -13.68
C LEU A 287 -5.87 -13.89 -14.73
N ARG A 288 -6.18 -13.66 -16.01
CA ARG A 288 -5.39 -14.20 -17.12
C ARG A 288 -4.07 -13.41 -17.24
N LYS A 289 -2.98 -14.13 -17.54
CA LYS A 289 -1.67 -13.50 -17.83
C LYS A 289 -1.79 -12.54 -19.02
N LEU A 290 -1.13 -11.39 -18.93
CA LEU A 290 -1.03 -10.42 -20.01
C LEU A 290 -0.24 -11.01 -21.18
N ARG A 291 -0.69 -10.70 -22.39
CA ARG A 291 -0.17 -11.21 -23.67
C ARG A 291 0.60 -10.15 -24.48
N GLY A 292 0.91 -9.00 -23.88
CA GLY A 292 1.66 -7.94 -24.52
C GLY A 292 3.16 -8.23 -24.61
N PHE A 293 3.93 -7.19 -24.89
CA PHE A 293 5.39 -7.23 -24.99
C PHE A 293 6.06 -6.61 -23.75
N GLY A 294 7.32 -6.97 -23.51
CA GLY A 294 8.14 -6.41 -22.43
C GLY A 294 7.43 -6.43 -21.06
N PRO A 295 7.20 -5.27 -20.42
CA PRO A 295 6.55 -5.20 -19.10
C PRO A 295 5.06 -5.60 -19.11
N PHE A 296 4.43 -5.61 -20.28
CA PHE A 296 3.00 -5.96 -20.48
C PHE A 296 2.78 -7.46 -20.70
N ARG A 297 3.70 -8.32 -20.24
CA ARG A 297 3.63 -9.78 -20.36
C ARG A 297 3.69 -10.45 -18.99
N GLY A 298 2.92 -11.51 -18.80
CA GLY A 298 2.99 -12.35 -17.60
C GLY A 298 1.87 -12.08 -16.58
N PRO A 299 2.04 -12.50 -15.31
CA PRO A 299 1.02 -12.27 -14.29
C PRO A 299 0.84 -10.77 -14.03
N ILE A 300 -0.39 -10.38 -13.69
CA ILE A 300 -0.74 -9.02 -13.29
C ILE A 300 -0.25 -8.83 -11.84
N SER A 301 0.60 -7.85 -11.60
CA SER A 301 1.12 -7.57 -10.25
C SER A 301 0.10 -6.82 -9.39
N SER A 302 -0.43 -5.70 -9.88
CA SER A 302 -1.50 -4.92 -9.21
C SER A 302 -2.86 -5.46 -9.62
N HIS A 303 -3.23 -6.61 -9.06
CA HIS A 303 -4.38 -7.40 -9.48
C HIS A 303 -5.74 -6.87 -8.99
N ASP A 304 -5.74 -6.28 -7.82
CA ASP A 304 -6.85 -5.68 -7.08
C ASP A 304 -7.70 -4.72 -7.90
N PHE A 305 -7.09 -3.72 -8.55
CA PHE A 305 -7.81 -2.79 -9.43
C PHE A 305 -8.50 -3.51 -10.61
N VAL A 306 -7.88 -4.59 -11.09
CA VAL A 306 -8.40 -5.38 -12.22
C VAL A 306 -9.56 -6.26 -11.78
N GLU A 307 -9.49 -6.82 -10.57
CA GLU A 307 -10.56 -7.60 -9.96
C GLU A 307 -11.81 -6.75 -9.72
N ALA A 308 -11.66 -5.52 -9.23
CA ALA A 308 -12.78 -4.56 -9.14
C ALA A 308 -13.41 -4.30 -10.52
N ALA A 309 -12.58 -4.01 -11.53
CA ALA A 309 -13.06 -3.75 -12.88
C ALA A 309 -13.77 -4.96 -13.50
N TYR A 310 -13.33 -6.18 -13.18
CA TYR A 310 -13.95 -7.42 -13.65
C TYR A 310 -15.25 -7.73 -12.92
N MET A 311 -15.31 -7.47 -11.62
CA MET A 311 -16.55 -7.56 -10.83
C MET A 311 -17.59 -6.59 -11.39
N ALA A 312 -17.21 -5.34 -11.65
CA ALA A 312 -18.10 -4.34 -12.24
C ALA A 312 -18.56 -4.68 -13.67
N ARG A 313 -17.67 -5.29 -14.46
CA ARG A 313 -18.01 -5.81 -15.80
C ARG A 313 -19.03 -6.95 -15.73
N ALA A 314 -19.05 -7.73 -14.64
CA ALA A 314 -20.02 -8.79 -14.42
C ALA A 314 -21.40 -8.27 -13.97
N GLY A 315 -21.56 -6.96 -13.77
CA GLY A 315 -22.82 -6.34 -13.38
C GLY A 315 -22.94 -5.99 -11.90
N TYR A 316 -22.00 -6.45 -11.07
CA TYR A 316 -21.96 -6.12 -9.65
C TYR A 316 -21.43 -4.71 -9.40
N GLU A 317 -21.71 -4.19 -8.21
CA GLU A 317 -21.20 -2.90 -7.75
C GLU A 317 -19.97 -3.08 -6.87
N VAL A 318 -19.04 -2.13 -6.94
CA VAL A 318 -17.85 -2.05 -6.07
C VAL A 318 -17.93 -0.74 -5.32
N TRP A 319 -17.91 -0.79 -3.99
CA TRP A 319 -18.08 0.39 -3.14
C TRP A 319 -16.86 0.62 -2.26
N LEU A 320 -16.45 1.88 -2.14
CA LEU A 320 -15.56 2.36 -1.09
C LEU A 320 -16.46 2.99 -0.03
N GLU A 321 -16.43 2.48 1.19
CA GLU A 321 -17.28 2.94 2.29
C GLU A 321 -16.41 3.59 3.38
N PRO A 322 -16.24 4.93 3.36
CA PRO A 322 -15.37 5.65 4.29
C PRO A 322 -15.86 5.62 5.73
N GLU A 323 -17.16 5.37 5.96
CA GLU A 323 -17.75 5.37 7.29
C GLU A 323 -17.54 4.04 8.05
N LEU A 324 -17.09 2.98 7.36
CA LEU A 324 -16.59 1.76 8.01
C LEU A 324 -15.24 2.04 8.68
N GLN A 325 -15.30 2.48 9.94
CA GLN A 325 -14.15 2.69 10.82
C GLN A 325 -13.63 1.34 11.35
N GLY A 326 -12.62 1.35 12.23
CA GLY A 326 -12.09 0.11 12.80
C GLY A 326 -11.31 -0.75 11.81
N SER A 327 -10.72 -0.13 10.78
CA SER A 327 -9.90 -0.78 9.77
C SER A 327 -8.54 -0.10 9.72
N TYR A 328 -7.46 -0.85 9.89
CA TYR A 328 -6.11 -0.31 10.07
C TYR A 328 -5.05 -1.13 9.33
N GLU A 329 -3.92 -0.48 9.06
CA GLU A 329 -2.71 -1.04 8.46
C GLU A 329 -1.46 -0.35 9.02
N GLU A 330 -0.27 -0.84 8.69
CA GLU A 330 1.00 -0.22 9.11
C GLU A 330 1.71 0.46 7.94
N SER A 331 2.41 1.55 8.24
CA SER A 331 3.23 2.27 7.28
C SER A 331 4.62 1.63 7.16
N PRO A 332 5.29 1.71 5.99
CA PRO A 332 6.73 1.55 5.94
C PRO A 332 7.44 2.46 6.97
N PRO A 333 8.49 1.97 7.66
CA PRO A 333 9.14 2.71 8.73
C PRO A 333 10.08 3.81 8.21
N SER A 334 10.54 3.74 6.95
CA SER A 334 11.44 4.74 6.38
C SER A 334 11.07 5.11 4.94
N LEU A 335 11.61 6.23 4.46
CA LEU A 335 11.49 6.64 3.05
C LEU A 335 12.07 5.59 2.09
N VAL A 336 13.15 4.91 2.47
CA VAL A 336 13.78 3.86 1.65
C VAL A 336 12.85 2.66 1.51
N ASP A 337 12.18 2.25 2.59
CA ASP A 337 11.21 1.15 2.58
C ASP A 337 9.97 1.47 1.75
N GLU A 338 9.48 2.71 1.84
CA GLU A 338 8.41 3.22 0.99
C GLU A 338 8.83 3.13 -0.49
N LEU A 339 9.99 3.69 -0.85
CA LEU A 339 10.47 3.70 -2.23
C LEU A 339 10.70 2.27 -2.78
N ALA A 340 11.16 1.34 -1.94
CA ALA A 340 11.29 -0.07 -2.32
C ALA A 340 9.92 -0.75 -2.56
N ARG A 341 8.90 -0.41 -1.77
CA ARG A 341 7.50 -0.82 -2.01
C ARG A 341 6.98 -0.20 -3.30
N ASP A 342 7.16 1.10 -3.48
CA ASP A 342 6.71 1.86 -4.65
C ASP A 342 7.33 1.39 -5.95
N LYS A 343 8.58 0.92 -5.94
CA LYS A 343 9.20 0.31 -7.13
C LYS A 343 8.37 -0.87 -7.67
N ARG A 344 7.80 -1.69 -6.79
CA ARG A 344 6.95 -2.83 -7.18
C ARG A 344 5.60 -2.34 -7.70
N TRP A 345 5.02 -1.37 -7.00
CA TRP A 345 3.72 -0.79 -7.37
C TRP A 345 3.79 0.00 -8.68
N ALA A 346 4.86 0.74 -8.94
CA ALA A 346 5.10 1.45 -10.20
C ALA A 346 5.05 0.49 -11.39
N LYS A 347 5.78 -0.63 -11.31
CA LYS A 347 5.73 -1.65 -12.36
C LYS A 347 4.32 -2.23 -12.54
N GLY A 348 3.65 -2.58 -11.45
CA GLY A 348 2.30 -3.14 -11.50
C GLY A 348 1.26 -2.18 -12.08
N ASN A 349 1.32 -0.90 -11.71
CA ASN A 349 0.45 0.14 -12.24
C ASN A 349 0.75 0.44 -13.70
N LEU A 350 2.02 0.45 -14.13
CA LEU A 350 2.34 0.58 -15.55
C LEU A 350 1.72 -0.52 -16.40
N GLN A 351 1.58 -1.76 -15.89
CA GLN A 351 0.87 -2.84 -16.60
C GLN A 351 -0.60 -2.50 -16.89
N HIS A 352 -1.22 -1.63 -16.10
CA HIS A 352 -2.60 -1.21 -16.31
C HIS A 352 -2.79 -0.43 -17.62
N LEU A 353 -1.75 0.19 -18.18
CA LEU A 353 -1.82 0.80 -19.52
C LEU A 353 -2.29 -0.21 -20.58
N TRP A 354 -1.82 -1.46 -20.50
CA TRP A 354 -2.27 -2.52 -21.40
C TRP A 354 -3.75 -2.83 -21.23
N LEU A 355 -4.24 -2.88 -19.99
CA LEU A 355 -5.66 -3.13 -19.70
C LEU A 355 -6.54 -1.93 -20.06
N LEU A 356 -6.02 -0.72 -19.93
CA LEU A 356 -6.69 0.50 -20.36
C LEU A 356 -6.85 0.54 -21.88
N LEU A 357 -5.84 0.14 -22.65
CA LEU A 357 -5.91 0.16 -24.11
C LEU A 357 -6.69 -1.04 -24.69
N PHE A 358 -6.46 -2.24 -24.16
CA PHE A 358 -6.96 -3.48 -24.77
C PHE A 358 -8.07 -4.19 -23.97
N GLY A 359 -8.34 -3.74 -22.74
CA GLY A 359 -9.41 -4.29 -21.90
C GLY A 359 -10.78 -3.98 -22.48
N ARG A 360 -11.58 -5.02 -22.74
CA ARG A 360 -12.94 -4.89 -23.29
C ARG A 360 -13.97 -4.78 -22.18
N ARG A 361 -14.98 -3.94 -22.42
CA ARG A 361 -16.17 -3.73 -21.55
C ARG A 361 -15.82 -3.33 -20.11
N LEU A 362 -14.71 -2.63 -19.91
CA LEU A 362 -14.40 -1.98 -18.63
C LEU A 362 -15.15 -0.65 -18.56
N ARG A 363 -15.81 -0.40 -17.42
CA ARG A 363 -16.55 0.85 -17.18
C ARG A 363 -15.58 2.03 -17.08
N MET A 364 -16.04 3.24 -17.42
CA MET A 364 -15.18 4.42 -17.50
C MET A 364 -14.52 4.77 -16.16
N ALA A 365 -15.25 4.68 -15.05
CA ALA A 365 -14.69 4.94 -13.72
C ALA A 365 -13.51 4.02 -13.38
N HIS A 366 -13.59 2.74 -13.74
CA HIS A 366 -12.50 1.80 -13.54
C HIS A 366 -11.31 2.08 -14.47
N ARG A 367 -11.55 2.55 -15.70
CA ARG A 367 -10.47 3.02 -16.59
C ARG A 367 -9.75 4.22 -16.00
N LEU A 368 -10.50 5.16 -15.41
CA LEU A 368 -9.93 6.32 -14.72
C LEU A 368 -9.18 5.91 -13.45
N ALA A 369 -9.66 4.91 -12.69
CA ALA A 369 -8.94 4.36 -11.54
C ALA A 369 -7.60 3.72 -11.95
N LEU A 370 -7.59 2.94 -13.03
CA LEU A 370 -6.36 2.38 -13.62
C LEU A 370 -5.40 3.49 -14.11
N LEU A 371 -5.93 4.52 -14.77
CA LEU A 371 -5.14 5.68 -15.21
C LEU A 371 -4.56 6.43 -14.01
N ASN A 372 -5.32 6.58 -12.93
CA ASN A 372 -4.85 7.20 -11.71
C ASN A 372 -3.71 6.43 -11.06
N GLY A 373 -3.81 5.09 -11.01
CA GLY A 373 -2.71 4.24 -10.60
C GLY A 373 -1.43 4.45 -11.43
N VAL A 374 -1.56 4.57 -12.75
CA VAL A 374 -0.43 4.90 -13.65
C VAL A 374 0.15 6.28 -13.34
N MET A 375 -0.71 7.30 -13.23
CA MET A 375 -0.29 8.68 -13.04
C MET A 375 0.33 8.96 -11.67
N SER A 376 0.01 8.18 -10.63
CA SER A 376 0.70 8.23 -9.33
C SER A 376 2.22 8.06 -9.45
N TYR A 377 2.70 7.38 -10.49
CA TYR A 377 4.14 7.21 -10.76
C TYR A 377 4.60 7.96 -12.01
N LEU A 378 3.77 8.05 -13.06
CA LEU A 378 4.11 8.72 -14.32
C LEU A 378 4.16 10.26 -14.19
N ALA A 379 3.47 10.85 -13.22
CA ALA A 379 3.56 12.29 -12.97
C ALA A 379 4.99 12.75 -12.63
N SER A 380 5.78 11.90 -11.94
CA SER A 380 7.15 12.24 -11.56
C SER A 380 8.12 12.46 -12.75
N PRO A 381 8.25 11.54 -13.73
CA PRO A 381 9.08 11.80 -14.90
C PRO A 381 8.53 12.92 -15.79
N LEU A 382 7.20 13.13 -15.82
CA LEU A 382 6.61 14.28 -16.52
C LEU A 382 7.00 15.61 -15.86
N TRP A 383 7.01 15.65 -14.52
CA TRP A 383 7.48 16.82 -13.77
C TRP A 383 8.98 17.05 -13.97
N LEU A 384 9.80 15.99 -13.94
CA LEU A 384 11.23 16.10 -14.23
C LEU A 384 11.49 16.60 -15.67
N ALA A 385 10.72 16.12 -16.65
CA ALA A 385 10.78 16.61 -18.03
C ALA A 385 10.36 18.08 -18.14
N PHE A 386 9.36 18.51 -17.35
CA PHE A 386 8.94 19.91 -17.30
C PHE A 386 10.06 20.82 -16.76
N LEU A 387 10.77 20.40 -15.71
CA LEU A 387 11.95 21.13 -15.20
C LEU A 387 13.09 21.17 -16.25
N GLY A 388 13.32 20.06 -16.94
CA GLY A 388 14.30 19.98 -18.03
C GLY A 388 13.98 20.94 -19.18
N LEU A 389 12.74 20.92 -19.69
CA LEU A 389 12.31 21.83 -20.75
C LEU A 389 12.32 23.30 -20.30
N THR A 390 12.00 23.57 -19.03
CA THR A 390 12.09 24.93 -18.47
C THR A 390 13.55 25.40 -18.47
N THR A 391 14.48 24.53 -18.07
CA THR A 391 15.93 24.83 -18.13
C THR A 391 16.39 25.10 -19.56
N VAL A 392 15.93 24.31 -20.55
CA VAL A 392 16.24 24.54 -21.97
C VAL A 392 15.64 25.86 -22.47
N ALA A 393 14.40 26.19 -22.07
CA ALA A 393 13.76 27.45 -22.43
C ALA A 393 14.54 28.65 -21.88
N THR A 394 14.95 28.61 -20.60
CA THR A 394 15.79 29.65 -19.99
C THR A 394 17.14 29.76 -20.70
N ALA A 395 17.82 28.64 -20.96
CA ALA A 395 19.10 28.65 -21.66
C ALA A 395 18.98 29.23 -23.08
N ARG A 396 17.89 28.95 -23.80
CA ARG A 396 17.62 29.56 -25.12
C ARG A 396 17.44 31.07 -25.05
N LEU A 397 16.73 31.56 -24.03
CA LEU A 397 16.49 33.00 -23.87
C LEU A 397 17.73 33.77 -23.47
N VAL A 398 18.63 33.16 -22.69
CA VAL A 398 19.85 33.82 -22.19
C VAL A 398 21.02 33.69 -23.17
N LEU A 399 21.23 32.51 -23.75
CA LEU A 399 22.45 32.21 -24.51
C LEU A 399 22.34 32.49 -26.01
N PHE A 400 21.13 32.58 -26.55
CA PHE A 400 20.89 32.78 -27.99
C PHE A 400 20.22 34.13 -28.25
N PRO A 401 20.47 34.74 -29.42
CA PRO A 401 19.78 35.97 -29.80
C PRO A 401 18.27 35.74 -29.89
N ILE A 402 17.52 36.77 -29.54
CA ILE A 402 16.06 36.78 -29.64
C ILE A 402 15.65 36.68 -31.12
N ASP A 403 14.81 35.70 -31.45
CA ASP A 403 14.29 35.50 -32.79
C ASP A 403 12.99 36.30 -32.96
N TYR A 404 13.10 37.48 -33.59
CA TYR A 404 11.94 38.31 -33.88
C TYR A 404 11.10 37.80 -35.07
N PHE A 405 11.58 36.84 -35.86
CA PHE A 405 10.88 36.31 -37.03
C PHE A 405 10.78 34.77 -37.00
N PRO A 406 10.17 34.18 -35.95
CA PRO A 406 10.11 32.73 -35.81
C PRO A 406 9.18 32.06 -36.84
N VAL A 407 8.32 32.83 -37.50
CA VAL A 407 7.45 32.37 -38.59
C VAL A 407 8.09 32.75 -39.93
N PRO A 408 8.47 31.77 -40.78
CA PRO A 408 9.06 32.05 -42.09
C PRO A 408 8.17 32.99 -42.91
N HIS A 409 8.78 34.02 -43.49
CA HIS A 409 8.11 35.01 -44.34
C HIS A 409 7.05 35.90 -43.64
N SER A 410 7.04 35.96 -42.30
CA SER A 410 6.21 36.95 -41.60
C SER A 410 6.75 38.37 -41.83
N PRO A 411 5.93 39.31 -42.34
CA PRO A 411 6.35 40.71 -42.49
C PRO A 411 6.37 41.48 -41.16
N PHE A 412 5.85 40.88 -40.08
CA PHE A 412 5.76 41.50 -38.75
C PHE A 412 6.64 40.77 -37.73
N PRO A 413 7.46 41.51 -36.95
CA PRO A 413 8.25 40.91 -35.88
C PRO A 413 7.38 40.49 -34.69
N VAL A 414 7.70 39.34 -34.11
CA VAL A 414 7.13 38.85 -32.85
C VAL A 414 8.04 39.30 -31.71
N TRP A 415 7.54 40.22 -30.89
CA TRP A 415 8.23 40.66 -29.67
C TRP A 415 7.98 39.63 -28.56
N PRO A 416 9.03 38.99 -28.01
CA PRO A 416 8.83 38.11 -26.89
C PRO A 416 8.31 38.90 -25.69
N LYS A 417 7.18 38.49 -25.12
CA LYS A 417 6.57 39.14 -23.96
C LYS A 417 6.67 38.21 -22.76
N TRP A 418 7.43 38.62 -21.76
CA TRP A 418 7.44 37.97 -20.47
C TRP A 418 6.54 38.76 -19.51
N ASN A 419 5.51 38.10 -18.99
CA ASN A 419 4.60 38.71 -18.01
C ASN A 419 4.81 38.06 -16.63
N PRO A 420 5.67 38.63 -15.76
CA PRO A 420 6.03 38.01 -14.49
C PRO A 420 4.86 37.92 -13.51
N GLU A 421 3.90 38.85 -13.57
CA GLU A 421 2.69 38.82 -12.74
C GLU A 421 1.80 37.60 -13.03
N TRP A 422 1.67 37.19 -14.30
CA TRP A 422 0.94 35.98 -14.66
C TRP A 422 1.65 34.72 -14.18
N ALA A 423 2.99 34.71 -14.21
CA ALA A 423 3.79 33.60 -13.69
C ALA A 423 3.60 33.45 -12.17
N LEU A 424 3.64 34.57 -11.43
CA LEU A 424 3.37 34.60 -9.99
C LEU A 424 1.93 34.17 -9.66
N GLY A 425 0.95 34.64 -10.44
CA GLY A 425 -0.44 34.24 -10.30
C GLY A 425 -0.66 32.74 -10.51
N LEU A 426 -0.01 32.17 -11.54
CA LEU A 426 -0.09 30.73 -11.84
C LEU A 426 0.61 29.87 -10.77
N ALA A 427 1.76 30.32 -10.28
CA ALA A 427 2.46 29.68 -9.17
C ALA A 427 1.60 29.73 -7.89
N GLY A 428 1.03 30.89 -7.55
CA GLY A 428 0.12 31.06 -6.43
C GLY A 428 -1.13 30.18 -6.53
N ALA A 429 -1.74 30.08 -7.72
CA ALA A 429 -2.86 29.18 -7.97
C ALA A 429 -2.46 27.71 -7.76
N THR A 430 -1.27 27.31 -8.21
CA THR A 430 -0.75 25.94 -8.02
C THR A 430 -0.53 25.64 -6.54
N VAL A 431 0.09 26.56 -5.80
CA VAL A 431 0.25 26.46 -4.33
C VAL A 431 -1.12 26.34 -3.65
N LEU A 432 -2.10 27.15 -4.03
CA LEU A 432 -3.45 27.07 -3.48
C LEU A 432 -4.06 25.68 -3.71
N LEU A 433 -3.99 25.13 -4.93
CA LEU A 433 -4.54 23.81 -5.24
C LEU A 433 -3.88 22.68 -4.44
N LEU A 434 -2.57 22.79 -4.19
CA LEU A 434 -1.82 21.78 -3.44
C LEU A 434 -2.08 21.85 -1.94
N PHE A 435 -2.14 23.04 -1.35
CA PHE A 435 -2.16 23.22 0.10
C PHE A 435 -3.54 23.53 0.68
N LEU A 436 -4.48 24.10 -0.08
CA LEU A 436 -5.83 24.39 0.40
C LEU A 436 -6.54 23.14 0.96
N PRO A 437 -6.48 21.95 0.34
CA PRO A 437 -7.06 20.73 0.92
C PRO A 437 -6.53 20.42 2.34
N LYS A 438 -5.25 20.70 2.63
CA LYS A 438 -4.68 20.49 3.97
C LYS A 438 -5.31 21.43 5.00
N TRP A 439 -5.54 22.69 4.62
CA TRP A 439 -6.25 23.67 5.46
C TRP A 439 -7.73 23.32 5.64
N LEU A 440 -8.40 22.82 4.60
CA LEU A 440 -9.79 22.35 4.70
C LEU A 440 -9.92 21.18 5.67
N ALA A 441 -8.96 20.26 5.70
CA ALA A 441 -8.95 19.16 6.67
C ALA A 441 -8.74 19.65 8.11
N LEU A 442 -7.90 20.67 8.32
CA LEU A 442 -7.76 21.33 9.62
C LEU A 442 -9.09 21.92 10.09
N ILE A 443 -9.79 22.63 9.19
CA ILE A 443 -11.12 23.20 9.44
C ILE A 443 -12.14 22.09 9.72
N ASP A 444 -12.12 21.00 8.95
CA ASP A 444 -12.99 19.81 9.11
C ASP A 444 -12.91 19.19 10.50
N VAL A 445 -11.69 19.10 11.05
CA VAL A 445 -11.44 18.60 12.41
C VAL A 445 -11.88 19.60 13.47
N ALA A 446 -11.59 20.88 13.27
CA ALA A 446 -11.95 21.95 14.19
C ALA A 446 -13.47 22.10 14.33
N LEU A 447 -14.21 22.13 13.21
CA LEU A 447 -15.67 22.24 13.19
C LEU A 447 -16.37 21.05 13.86
N ARG A 448 -15.74 19.88 13.87
CA ARG A 448 -16.25 18.69 14.59
C ARG A 448 -15.83 18.60 16.04
N GLY A 449 -15.08 19.57 16.57
CA GLY A 449 -14.59 19.54 17.95
C GLY A 449 -13.56 18.44 18.22
N ARG A 450 -12.93 17.87 17.18
CA ARG A 450 -11.99 16.73 17.30
C ARG A 450 -10.53 17.15 17.37
N SER A 451 -10.24 18.44 17.48
CA SER A 451 -8.85 18.95 17.61
C SER A 451 -8.13 18.36 18.82
N ALA A 452 -8.87 18.01 19.88
CA ALA A 452 -8.33 17.32 21.04
C ALA A 452 -7.68 15.97 20.68
N ASP A 453 -8.28 15.21 19.76
CA ASP A 453 -7.77 13.89 19.34
C ASP A 453 -6.35 13.97 18.74
N PHE A 454 -5.98 15.15 18.21
CA PHE A 454 -4.68 15.45 17.61
C PHE A 454 -3.76 16.28 18.52
N GLY A 455 -3.96 16.25 19.83
CA GLY A 455 -3.13 16.97 20.81
C GLY A 455 -3.56 18.42 21.07
N GLY A 456 -4.67 18.89 20.50
CA GLY A 456 -5.22 20.24 20.68
C GLY A 456 -4.95 21.18 19.49
N GLY A 457 -5.67 22.30 19.41
CA GLY A 457 -5.67 23.18 18.23
C GLY A 457 -4.28 23.72 17.83
N PHE A 458 -3.49 24.23 18.78
CA PHE A 458 -2.16 24.77 18.50
C PHE A 458 -1.16 23.68 18.05
N ARG A 459 -1.15 22.52 18.72
CA ARG A 459 -0.27 21.40 18.37
C ARG A 459 -0.67 20.76 17.03
N LEU A 460 -1.96 20.73 16.72
CA LEU A 460 -2.47 20.31 15.43
C LEU A 460 -1.99 21.25 14.32
N LEU A 461 -2.06 22.57 14.51
CA LEU A 461 -1.51 23.53 13.54
C LEU A 461 0.00 23.33 13.32
N LEU A 462 0.78 23.21 14.40
CA LEU A 462 2.22 22.96 14.30
C LEU A 462 2.54 21.63 13.63
N SER A 463 1.71 20.60 13.85
CA SER A 463 1.82 19.29 13.20
C SER A 463 1.54 19.37 11.70
N VAL A 464 0.55 20.17 11.28
CA VAL A 464 0.28 20.44 9.84
C VAL A 464 1.47 21.17 9.20
N LEU A 465 2.03 22.19 9.86
CA LEU A 465 3.19 22.92 9.33
C LEU A 465 4.42 22.00 9.21
N LEU A 466 4.67 21.17 10.22
CA LEU A 466 5.75 20.18 10.20
C LEU A 466 5.53 19.14 9.09
N GLU A 467 4.31 18.63 8.92
CA GLU A 467 3.98 17.71 7.84
C GLU A 467 4.13 18.37 6.46
N ILE A 468 3.75 19.64 6.29
CA ILE A 468 3.98 20.41 5.06
C ILE A 468 5.48 20.51 4.76
N LEU A 469 6.30 20.82 5.76
CA LEU A 469 7.75 20.86 5.60
C LEU A 469 8.31 19.50 5.17
N VAL A 470 7.93 18.43 5.88
CA VAL A 470 8.39 17.07 5.60
C VAL A 470 7.97 16.60 4.20
N SER A 471 6.70 16.77 3.84
CA SER A 471 6.18 16.39 2.53
C SER A 471 6.80 17.19 1.38
N THR A 472 7.06 18.49 1.59
CA THR A 472 7.75 19.35 0.61
C THR A 472 9.20 18.90 0.39
N LEU A 473 9.92 18.55 1.45
CA LEU A 473 11.28 18.01 1.34
C LEU A 473 11.30 16.64 0.64
N MET A 474 10.29 15.80 0.87
CA MET A 474 10.24 14.46 0.28
C MET A 474 9.81 14.45 -1.20
N ALA A 475 9.07 15.46 -1.66
CA ALA A 475 8.49 15.45 -3.01
C ALA A 475 9.54 15.38 -4.13
N PRO A 476 10.63 16.17 -4.14
CA PRO A 476 11.69 16.02 -5.15
C PRO A 476 12.44 14.69 -5.08
N ILE A 477 12.65 14.16 -3.88
CA ILE A 477 13.32 12.86 -3.67
C ILE A 477 12.45 11.74 -4.30
N ARG A 478 11.14 11.76 -4.02
CA ARG A 478 10.17 10.86 -4.66
C ARG A 478 10.13 11.06 -6.18
N MET A 479 10.21 12.30 -6.68
CA MET A 479 10.24 12.57 -8.12
C MET A 479 11.37 11.83 -8.82
N LEU A 480 12.61 11.93 -8.33
CA LEU A 480 13.75 11.23 -8.95
C LEU A 480 13.60 9.71 -8.87
N SER A 481 13.25 9.18 -7.69
CA SER A 481 13.10 7.75 -7.47
C SER A 481 11.97 7.15 -8.32
N HIS A 482 10.80 7.80 -8.39
CA HIS A 482 9.69 7.36 -9.24
C HIS A 482 10.04 7.45 -10.72
N SER A 483 10.74 8.51 -11.16
CA SER A 483 11.21 8.63 -12.54
C SER A 483 12.12 7.45 -12.91
N ARG A 484 13.06 7.11 -12.03
CA ARG A 484 13.90 5.92 -12.19
C ARG A 484 13.08 4.63 -12.24
N HIS A 485 12.13 4.44 -11.32
CA HIS A 485 11.28 3.24 -11.27
C HIS A 485 10.42 3.07 -12.53
N VAL A 486 9.91 4.18 -13.09
CA VAL A 486 9.14 4.15 -14.35
C VAL A 486 10.04 3.72 -15.51
N VAL A 487 11.24 4.29 -15.63
CA VAL A 487 12.21 3.91 -16.67
C VAL A 487 12.61 2.43 -16.53
N GLU A 488 12.95 1.98 -15.32
CA GLU A 488 13.30 0.58 -15.04
C GLU A 488 12.14 -0.38 -15.35
N GLY A 489 10.92 0.02 -14.97
CA GLY A 489 9.69 -0.72 -15.21
C GLY A 489 9.41 -0.92 -16.70
N LEU A 490 9.55 0.15 -17.50
CA LEU A 490 9.35 0.10 -18.95
C LEU A 490 10.47 -0.66 -19.68
N SER A 491 11.70 -0.57 -19.18
CA SER A 491 12.89 -1.25 -19.74
C SER A 491 12.92 -2.76 -19.45
N GLY A 492 11.98 -3.27 -18.65
CA GLY A 492 11.85 -4.70 -18.37
C GLY A 492 12.93 -5.27 -17.44
N VAL A 493 13.66 -4.41 -16.71
CA VAL A 493 14.68 -4.84 -15.75
C VAL A 493 14.04 -5.78 -14.72
N LYS A 494 14.65 -6.96 -14.52
CA LYS A 494 14.13 -7.95 -13.57
C LYS A 494 14.28 -7.41 -12.15
N LEU A 495 13.16 -7.09 -11.53
CA LEU A 495 13.07 -6.84 -10.10
C LEU A 495 13.48 -8.10 -9.34
N ARG A 496 14.61 -8.05 -8.63
CA ARG A 496 14.92 -9.02 -7.59
C ARG A 496 14.03 -8.73 -6.38
N TRP A 497 13.39 -9.79 -5.87
CA TRP A 497 12.60 -9.74 -4.65
C TRP A 497 13.57 -9.77 -3.47
N ALA A 498 14.00 -8.60 -3.00
CA ALA A 498 14.75 -8.49 -1.75
C ALA A 498 13.73 -8.46 -0.59
N GLY A 499 14.08 -9.10 0.54
CA GLY A 499 13.30 -8.99 1.77
C GLY A 499 13.23 -7.53 2.23
N GLN A 500 12.13 -7.15 2.87
CA GLN A 500 12.02 -5.83 3.48
C GLN A 500 12.83 -5.82 4.77
N ASN A 501 13.79 -4.90 4.90
CA ASN A 501 14.54 -4.69 6.13
C ASN A 501 13.66 -3.83 7.05
N ARG A 502 12.95 -4.45 8.01
CA ARG A 502 11.90 -3.76 8.79
C ARG A 502 12.35 -3.33 10.20
N SER A 503 13.62 -3.53 10.57
CA SER A 503 14.11 -3.29 11.95
C SER A 503 15.43 -2.53 12.07
N GLU A 504 16.09 -2.16 10.97
CA GLU A 504 17.39 -1.45 11.02
C GLU A 504 17.21 0.00 10.57
N GLU A 505 17.60 0.96 11.42
CA GLU A 505 17.62 2.38 11.06
C GLU A 505 18.62 2.62 9.91
N THR A 506 18.26 3.48 8.96
CA THR A 506 19.14 3.81 7.83
C THR A 506 20.43 4.44 8.31
N THR A 507 21.57 3.83 7.97
CA THR A 507 22.86 4.40 8.36
C THR A 507 23.24 5.60 7.48
N TRP A 508 24.06 6.51 8.01
CA TRP A 508 24.55 7.67 7.25
C TRP A 508 25.30 7.27 5.98
N ARG A 509 26.09 6.19 6.03
CA ARG A 509 26.86 5.71 4.88
C ARG A 509 25.94 5.20 3.77
N GLU A 510 24.94 4.40 4.12
CA GLU A 510 23.96 3.90 3.15
C GLU A 510 23.16 5.04 2.54
N ALA A 511 22.67 5.98 3.36
CA ALA A 511 21.92 7.13 2.88
C ALA A 511 22.76 8.02 1.95
N LEU A 512 24.03 8.27 2.26
CA LEU A 512 24.91 9.06 1.39
C LEU A 512 25.13 8.37 0.05
N VAL A 513 25.39 7.05 0.03
CA VAL A 513 25.63 6.31 -1.21
C VAL A 513 24.37 6.23 -2.07
N ASP A 514 23.21 5.97 -1.46
CA ASP A 514 21.94 5.84 -2.17
C ASP A 514 21.46 7.19 -2.75
N GLN A 515 21.64 8.29 -2.01
CA GLN A 515 21.15 9.61 -2.40
C GLN A 515 22.16 10.44 -3.22
N ALA A 516 23.45 10.08 -3.21
CA ALA A 516 24.52 10.80 -3.92
C ALA A 516 24.20 11.14 -5.38
N PRO A 517 23.67 10.22 -6.23
CA PRO A 517 23.39 10.55 -7.62
C PRO A 517 22.38 11.70 -7.77
N GLY A 518 21.34 11.72 -6.93
CA GLY A 518 20.33 12.78 -6.92
C GLY A 518 20.88 14.10 -6.40
N SER A 519 21.68 14.07 -5.32
CA SER A 519 22.31 15.27 -4.76
C SER A 519 23.33 15.89 -5.72
N LEU A 520 24.14 15.08 -6.42
CA LEU A 520 25.07 15.55 -7.45
C LEU A 520 24.33 16.19 -8.63
N LEU A 521 23.29 15.54 -9.14
CA LEU A 521 22.47 16.08 -10.22
C LEU A 521 21.87 17.44 -9.83
N ALA A 522 21.33 17.55 -8.62
CA ALA A 522 20.76 18.79 -8.11
C ALA A 522 21.81 19.88 -7.90
N GLY A 523 23.00 19.54 -7.39
CA GLY A 523 24.11 20.46 -7.24
C GLY A 523 24.58 21.01 -8.60
N CYS A 524 24.78 20.14 -9.58
CA CYS A 524 25.13 20.54 -10.95
C CYS A 524 24.04 21.42 -11.59
N TRP A 525 22.77 21.05 -11.41
CA TRP A 525 21.64 21.83 -11.93
C TRP A 525 21.52 23.20 -11.26
N ALA A 526 21.75 23.30 -9.94
CA ALA A 526 21.76 24.56 -9.21
C ALA A 526 22.91 25.48 -9.66
N ILE A 527 24.11 24.93 -9.87
CA ILE A 527 25.26 25.68 -10.41
C ILE A 527 24.95 26.18 -11.82
N LEU A 528 24.38 25.32 -12.67
CA LEU A 528 23.94 25.70 -14.02
C LEU A 528 22.88 26.81 -13.98
N ALA A 529 21.89 26.69 -13.09
CA ALA A 529 20.84 27.68 -12.95
C ALA A 529 21.40 29.04 -12.51
N TRP A 530 22.32 29.06 -11.54
CA TRP A 530 23.00 30.29 -11.10
C TRP A 530 23.80 30.94 -12.22
N TRP A 531 24.49 30.14 -13.03
CA TRP A 531 25.27 30.62 -14.16
C TRP A 531 24.39 31.16 -15.30
N LEU A 532 23.23 30.55 -15.55
CA LEU A 532 22.28 30.98 -16.58
C LEU A 532 21.56 32.28 -16.18
N ASP A 533 20.89 32.29 -15.04
CA ASP A 533 20.09 33.43 -14.59
C ASP A 533 19.84 33.35 -13.07
N PRO A 534 20.24 34.37 -12.28
CA PRO A 534 20.03 34.34 -10.83
C PRO A 534 18.58 34.17 -10.40
N LEU A 535 17.62 34.72 -11.16
CA LEU A 535 16.20 34.55 -10.83
C LEU A 535 15.76 33.09 -11.02
N PHE A 536 16.15 32.46 -12.12
CA PHE A 536 15.94 31.02 -12.36
C PHE A 536 16.56 30.15 -11.27
N PHE A 537 17.75 30.50 -10.77
CA PHE A 537 18.34 29.82 -9.61
C PHE A 537 17.41 29.84 -8.40
N PHE A 538 16.90 31.00 -7.98
CA PHE A 538 15.99 31.10 -6.82
C PHE A 538 14.70 30.30 -7.03
N TRP A 539 14.15 30.28 -8.25
CA TRP A 539 13.00 29.45 -8.59
C TRP A 539 13.28 27.94 -8.59
N SER A 540 14.54 27.54 -8.78
CA SER A 540 14.96 26.12 -8.76
C SER A 540 15.18 25.59 -7.34
N LEU A 541 15.44 26.46 -6.36
CA LEU A 541 15.76 26.09 -4.97
C LEU A 541 14.73 25.18 -4.28
N PRO A 542 13.40 25.36 -4.43
CA PRO A 542 12.42 24.46 -3.82
C PRO A 542 12.56 23.00 -4.25
N VAL A 543 13.18 22.74 -5.41
CA VAL A 543 13.48 21.39 -5.91
C VAL A 543 14.93 20.99 -5.65
N ALA A 544 15.88 21.91 -5.83
CA ALA A 544 17.30 21.62 -5.66
C ALA A 544 17.69 21.38 -4.20
N ILE A 545 17.21 22.20 -3.25
CA ILE A 545 17.57 22.07 -1.83
C ILE A 545 17.20 20.68 -1.30
N PRO A 546 15.95 20.17 -1.45
CA PRO A 546 15.60 18.87 -0.89
C PRO A 546 16.42 17.71 -1.45
N LEU A 547 16.86 17.80 -2.72
CA LEU A 547 17.72 16.81 -3.35
C LEU A 547 19.17 16.87 -2.85
N ILE A 548 19.70 18.08 -2.62
CA ILE A 548 21.04 18.27 -2.04
C ILE A 548 21.09 17.74 -0.60
N VAL A 549 20.05 17.99 0.20
CA VAL A 549 19.96 17.52 1.60
C VAL A 549 19.26 16.16 1.76
N ALA A 550 19.09 15.40 0.68
CA ALA A 550 18.32 14.16 0.69
C ALA A 550 18.85 13.12 1.69
N ALA A 551 20.17 12.96 1.81
CA ALA A 551 20.77 12.02 2.76
C ALA A 551 20.44 12.36 4.23
N PRO A 552 20.67 13.60 4.71
CA PRO A 552 20.20 14.03 6.03
C PRO A 552 18.69 13.84 6.25
N VAL A 553 17.86 14.20 5.27
CA VAL A 553 16.40 14.05 5.37
C VAL A 553 16.02 12.57 5.53
N SER A 554 16.60 11.67 4.74
CA SER A 554 16.37 10.22 4.84
C SER A 554 16.78 9.66 6.21
N VAL A 555 17.96 10.02 6.73
CA VAL A 555 18.44 9.51 8.03
C VAL A 555 17.59 10.05 9.18
N VAL A 556 17.37 11.37 9.24
CA VAL A 556 16.63 11.99 10.36
C VAL A 556 15.19 11.51 10.38
N SER A 557 14.54 11.39 9.21
CA SER A 557 13.16 10.93 9.14
C SER A 557 13.00 9.44 9.49
N ALA A 558 14.02 8.61 9.25
CA ALA A 558 14.00 7.18 9.60
C ALA A 558 14.18 6.90 11.11
N ARG A 559 14.73 7.84 11.89
CA ARG A 559 15.04 7.61 13.32
C ARG A 559 13.79 7.47 14.20
N ILE A 560 13.79 6.44 15.03
CA ILE A 560 12.75 6.20 16.04
C ILE A 560 12.85 7.23 17.16
N SER A 561 14.07 7.60 17.57
CA SER A 561 14.32 8.61 18.60
C SER A 561 13.66 9.97 18.31
N VAL A 562 13.70 10.42 17.04
CA VAL A 562 13.06 11.66 16.60
C VAL A 562 11.54 11.52 16.63
N GLY A 563 11.01 10.38 16.20
CA GLY A 563 9.58 10.09 16.30
C GLY A 563 9.08 10.05 17.75
N ALA A 564 9.83 9.44 18.65
CA ALA A 564 9.55 9.42 20.09
C ALA A 564 9.58 10.82 20.72
N PHE A 565 10.52 11.67 20.30
CA PHE A 565 10.55 13.08 20.68
C PHE A 565 9.26 13.79 20.24
N LEU A 566 8.87 13.70 18.97
CA LEU A 566 7.65 14.33 18.47
C LEU A 566 6.40 13.84 19.22
N LYS A 567 6.31 12.54 19.50
CA LYS A 567 5.25 11.93 20.30
C LYS A 567 5.19 12.53 21.71
N ARG A 568 6.34 12.67 22.39
CA ARG A 568 6.43 13.22 23.76
C ARG A 568 5.89 14.66 23.84
N TYR A 569 6.07 15.46 22.79
CA TYR A 569 5.54 16.83 22.73
C TYR A 569 4.12 16.93 22.15
N GLY A 570 3.48 15.80 21.82
CA GLY A 570 2.14 15.77 21.23
C GLY A 570 2.11 16.32 19.80
N LEU A 571 3.21 16.21 19.05
CA LEU A 571 3.32 16.58 17.64
C LEU A 571 3.16 15.36 16.74
N LEU A 572 2.55 15.55 15.57
CA LEU A 572 2.16 14.48 14.65
C LEU A 572 1.38 13.36 15.37
N GLN A 573 0.52 13.75 16.31
CA GLN A 573 -0.28 12.83 17.10
C GLN A 573 -1.55 12.44 16.34
N SER A 574 -1.87 11.14 16.31
CA SER A 574 -3.13 10.65 15.74
C SER A 574 -4.16 10.32 16.82
N PRO A 575 -5.46 10.22 16.48
CA PRO A 575 -6.52 9.88 17.43
C PRO A 575 -6.28 8.56 18.18
N GLU A 576 -5.76 7.54 17.51
CA GLU A 576 -5.52 6.20 18.06
C GLU A 576 -4.41 6.17 19.12
N GLU A 577 -3.53 7.18 19.11
CA GLU A 577 -2.49 7.32 20.14
C GLU A 577 -3.02 7.96 21.42
N ARG A 578 -4.09 8.76 21.31
CA ARG A 578 -4.77 9.36 22.45
C ARG A 578 -5.82 8.41 23.02
N ASN A 579 -6.66 7.88 22.15
CA ASN A 579 -7.75 6.97 22.46
C ASN A 579 -7.30 5.58 22.03
N THR A 580 -6.67 4.85 22.94
CA THR A 580 -6.16 3.50 22.67
C THR A 580 -7.27 2.58 22.18
N VAL A 581 -7.11 2.10 20.95
CA VAL A 581 -8.02 1.11 20.35
C VAL A 581 -7.63 -0.27 20.87
N ALA A 582 -8.59 -0.98 21.48
CA ALA A 582 -8.36 -2.27 22.14
C ALA A 582 -7.67 -3.31 21.24
N VAL A 583 -8.08 -3.39 19.97
CA VAL A 583 -7.48 -4.32 19.01
C VAL A 583 -6.00 -3.97 18.75
N ILE A 584 -5.65 -2.69 18.69
CA ILE A 584 -4.28 -2.23 18.46
C ILE A 584 -3.39 -2.49 19.68
N SER A 585 -3.91 -2.23 20.89
CA SER A 585 -3.17 -2.54 22.13
C SER A 585 -2.91 -4.04 22.28
N ALA A 586 -3.90 -4.88 21.96
CA ALA A 586 -3.77 -6.33 22.01
C ALA A 586 -2.67 -6.86 21.07
N VAL A 587 -2.46 -6.23 19.90
CA VAL A 587 -1.35 -6.57 18.99
C VAL A 587 0.00 -6.25 19.63
N ARG A 588 0.15 -5.09 20.27
CA ARG A 588 1.41 -4.67 20.91
C ARG A 588 1.79 -5.61 22.05
N GLU A 589 0.83 -6.01 22.86
CA GLU A 589 1.03 -6.98 23.94
C GLU A 589 1.49 -8.33 23.38
N ALA A 590 0.87 -8.82 22.30
CA ALA A 590 1.23 -10.09 21.68
C ALA A 590 2.69 -10.11 21.14
N GLN A 591 3.21 -8.98 20.67
CA GLN A 591 4.58 -8.89 20.18
C GLN A 591 5.62 -9.07 21.28
N THR A 592 5.35 -8.58 22.49
CA THR A 592 6.29 -8.69 23.63
C THR A 592 6.49 -10.14 24.08
N VAL A 593 5.42 -10.95 24.09
CA VAL A 593 5.45 -12.35 24.58
C VAL A 593 6.19 -13.29 23.62
N VAL A 594 6.16 -13.05 22.31
CA VAL A 594 6.78 -13.96 21.33
C VAL A 594 8.30 -13.73 21.19
N SER A 595 8.78 -12.52 21.49
CA SER A 595 10.21 -12.18 21.43
C SER A 595 11.08 -12.95 22.45
N GLU A 596 10.45 -13.60 23.44
CA GLU A 596 11.14 -14.34 24.51
C GLU A 596 11.42 -15.81 24.16
N ARG A 597 10.96 -16.30 23.00
CA ARG A 597 11.25 -17.68 22.55
C ARG A 597 12.63 -17.73 21.88
N GLY A 598 13.54 -18.44 22.55
CA GLY A 598 14.98 -18.45 22.28
C GLY A 598 15.46 -18.78 20.87
N ASP A 599 16.77 -18.62 20.71
CA ASP A 599 17.57 -18.49 19.47
C ASP A 599 17.70 -19.77 18.61
N ARG A 600 16.81 -20.76 18.77
CA ARG A 600 16.91 -22.05 18.07
C ARG A 600 16.05 -22.12 16.81
N SER A 601 16.61 -22.79 15.79
CA SER A 601 15.90 -23.12 14.55
C SER A 601 14.58 -23.85 14.85
N ALA A 602 13.49 -23.40 14.22
CA ALA A 602 12.17 -23.99 14.38
C ALA A 602 12.14 -25.46 13.95
N PHE A 603 13.00 -25.86 13.00
CA PHE A 603 13.18 -27.26 12.63
C PHE A 603 13.62 -28.14 13.80
N ILE A 604 14.56 -27.67 14.63
CA ILE A 604 15.01 -28.42 15.82
C ILE A 604 13.83 -28.62 16.78
N HIS A 605 13.08 -27.55 17.08
CA HIS A 605 11.89 -27.62 17.94
C HIS A 605 10.86 -28.63 17.45
N VAL A 606 10.60 -28.68 16.15
CA VAL A 606 9.65 -29.65 15.54
C VAL A 606 10.17 -31.08 15.60
N VAL A 607 11.49 -31.29 15.59
CA VAL A 607 12.07 -32.64 15.73
C VAL A 607 12.05 -33.11 17.18
N VAL A 608 12.36 -32.25 18.15
CA VAL A 608 12.45 -32.66 19.56
C VAL A 608 11.11 -32.65 20.30
N ASP A 609 10.21 -31.71 20.04
CA ASP A 609 8.93 -31.63 20.74
C ASP A 609 7.93 -32.70 20.22
N PRO A 610 7.45 -33.63 21.06
CA PRO A 610 6.57 -34.71 20.62
C PRO A 610 5.23 -34.22 20.05
N VAL A 611 4.68 -33.13 20.60
CA VAL A 611 3.39 -32.58 20.17
C VAL A 611 3.55 -31.90 18.82
N LEU A 612 4.54 -31.02 18.69
CA LEU A 612 4.80 -30.33 17.42
C LEU A 612 5.18 -31.35 16.33
N ASN A 613 6.04 -32.32 16.64
CA ASN A 613 6.39 -33.37 15.69
C ASN A 613 5.14 -34.04 15.12
N ARG A 614 4.20 -34.45 15.98
CA ARG A 614 2.94 -35.08 15.56
C ARG A 614 2.06 -34.16 14.72
N VAL A 615 1.93 -32.88 15.08
CA VAL A 615 1.20 -31.88 14.28
C VAL A 615 1.79 -31.74 12.88
N HIS A 616 3.12 -31.64 12.79
CA HIS A 616 3.82 -31.51 11.51
C HIS A 616 3.74 -32.79 10.66
N VAL A 617 3.92 -33.97 11.27
CA VAL A 617 3.76 -35.29 10.63
C VAL A 617 2.35 -35.48 10.08
N ALA A 618 1.33 -35.13 10.85
CA ALA A 618 -0.08 -35.27 10.44
C ALA A 618 -0.45 -34.34 9.26
N THR A 619 0.11 -33.12 9.23
CA THR A 619 -0.17 -32.13 8.18
C THR A 619 0.73 -32.25 6.94
N THR A 620 1.72 -33.14 6.98
CA THR A 620 2.64 -33.40 5.86
C THR A 620 2.14 -34.57 5.03
N ARG A 621 2.24 -34.46 3.69
CA ARG A 621 1.84 -35.52 2.75
C ARG A 621 2.98 -36.53 2.59
N ASP A 622 2.64 -37.81 2.43
CA ASP A 622 3.61 -38.86 2.14
C ASP A 622 4.28 -38.63 0.78
N ASN A 623 5.59 -38.81 0.72
CA ASN A 623 6.32 -38.87 -0.53
C ASN A 623 6.00 -40.19 -1.24
N ARG A 624 5.74 -40.15 -2.55
CA ARG A 624 5.61 -41.38 -3.37
C ARG A 624 6.93 -42.17 -3.30
N PRO A 625 6.89 -43.51 -3.15
CA PRO A 625 8.10 -44.34 -3.12
C PRO A 625 8.91 -44.20 -4.42
N GLY A 626 10.25 -44.20 -4.32
CA GLY A 626 11.19 -44.06 -5.45
C GLY A 626 12.54 -43.44 -5.04
N VAL A 627 13.35 -43.02 -6.03
CA VAL A 627 14.73 -42.45 -5.86
C VAL A 627 14.83 -41.34 -4.80
N LYS A 628 13.76 -40.57 -4.58
CA LYS A 628 13.72 -39.54 -3.53
C LYS A 628 13.83 -40.11 -2.10
N SER A 629 13.42 -41.36 -1.88
CA SER A 629 13.45 -42.00 -0.57
C SER A 629 14.87 -42.27 -0.09
N GLU A 630 15.78 -42.69 -0.98
CA GLU A 630 17.19 -42.90 -0.63
C GLU A 630 17.90 -41.58 -0.31
N THR A 631 17.65 -40.53 -1.10
CA THR A 631 18.23 -39.21 -0.83
C THR A 631 17.78 -38.69 0.54
N ILE A 632 16.49 -38.83 0.86
CA ILE A 632 15.96 -38.45 2.17
C ILE A 632 16.59 -39.28 3.29
N ALA A 633 16.76 -40.59 3.11
CA ALA A 633 17.40 -41.44 4.11
C ALA A 633 18.87 -41.02 4.39
N ARG A 634 19.62 -40.67 3.34
CA ARG A 634 20.99 -40.14 3.48
C ARG A 634 21.00 -38.79 4.21
N LEU A 635 20.05 -37.91 3.88
CA LEU A 635 19.90 -36.63 4.57
C LEU A 635 19.52 -36.79 6.04
N VAL A 636 18.64 -37.76 6.38
CA VAL A 636 18.30 -38.09 7.78
C VAL A 636 19.55 -38.55 8.54
N ALA A 637 20.34 -39.47 7.98
CA ALA A 637 21.55 -39.96 8.62
C ALA A 637 22.62 -38.86 8.77
N ARG A 638 22.72 -37.94 7.81
CA ARG A 638 23.62 -36.79 7.89
C ARG A 638 23.16 -35.80 8.96
N CYS A 639 21.87 -35.46 8.97
CA CYS A 639 21.27 -34.54 9.95
C CYS A 639 21.34 -35.10 11.38
N GLU A 640 21.25 -36.42 11.56
CA GLU A 640 21.48 -37.08 12.85
C GLU A 640 22.90 -36.87 13.38
N ARG A 641 23.92 -37.02 12.52
CA ARG A 641 25.33 -36.90 12.92
C ARG A 641 25.82 -35.46 13.07
N GLU A 642 25.49 -34.62 12.08
CA GLU A 642 26.06 -33.27 11.93
C GLU A 642 25.12 -32.17 12.47
N GLY A 643 23.87 -32.51 12.81
CA GLY A 643 22.85 -31.52 13.14
C GLY A 643 22.29 -30.80 11.89
N PRO A 644 21.16 -30.09 12.02
CA PRO A 644 20.51 -29.37 10.91
C PRO A 644 21.27 -28.09 10.49
N GLU A 645 22.12 -27.53 11.35
CA GLU A 645 22.92 -26.32 11.07
C GLU A 645 23.93 -26.52 9.92
N ASN A 646 24.35 -27.77 9.70
CA ASN A 646 25.26 -28.16 8.62
C ASN A 646 24.54 -28.53 7.31
N LEU A 647 23.22 -28.36 7.25
CA LEU A 647 22.40 -28.59 6.06
C LEU A 647 22.01 -27.26 5.42
N THR A 648 21.90 -27.26 4.09
CA THR A 648 21.33 -26.13 3.36
C THR A 648 19.83 -26.01 3.63
N SER A 649 19.26 -24.80 3.54
CA SER A 649 17.81 -24.58 3.72
C SER A 649 16.97 -25.45 2.77
N ARG A 650 17.51 -25.81 1.59
CA ARG A 650 16.86 -26.72 0.64
C ARG A 650 16.81 -28.16 1.17
N GLU A 651 17.88 -28.64 1.80
CA GLU A 651 17.93 -29.98 2.41
C GLU A 651 17.04 -30.05 3.64
N VAL A 652 17.06 -29.03 4.51
CA VAL A 652 16.13 -28.92 5.65
C VAL A 652 14.68 -28.91 5.16
N THR A 653 14.38 -28.18 4.08
CA THR A 653 13.03 -28.20 3.46
C THR A 653 12.64 -29.60 2.99
N GLN A 654 13.56 -30.40 2.43
CA GLN A 654 13.27 -31.76 2.00
C GLN A 654 12.95 -32.68 3.18
N LEU A 655 13.69 -32.55 4.29
CA LEU A 655 13.42 -33.29 5.53
C LEU A 655 12.07 -32.87 6.12
N ALA A 656 11.82 -31.56 6.25
CA ALA A 656 10.61 -31.02 6.84
C ALA A 656 9.33 -31.28 6.03
N LEU A 657 9.46 -31.58 4.73
CA LEU A 657 8.36 -32.00 3.86
C LEU A 657 8.17 -33.53 3.79
N SER A 658 8.96 -34.31 4.52
CA SER A 658 8.90 -35.77 4.50
C SER A 658 8.42 -36.32 5.84
N ARG A 659 7.22 -36.92 5.84
CA ARG A 659 6.63 -37.55 7.03
C ARG A 659 7.60 -38.55 7.69
N GLY A 660 8.09 -39.51 6.91
CA GLY A 660 9.01 -40.54 7.41
C GLY A 660 10.35 -39.98 7.91
N ALA A 661 10.81 -38.85 7.34
CA ALA A 661 12.04 -38.21 7.82
C ALA A 661 11.83 -37.57 9.20
N LEU A 662 10.74 -36.82 9.39
CA LEU A 662 10.40 -36.20 10.66
C LEU A 662 10.20 -37.22 11.78
N GLU A 663 9.49 -38.32 11.50
CA GLU A 663 9.30 -39.40 12.48
C GLU A 663 10.62 -40.12 12.80
N SER A 664 11.45 -40.37 11.79
CA SER A 664 12.74 -41.01 11.99
C SER A 664 13.69 -40.12 12.79
N LEU A 665 13.79 -38.83 12.46
CA LEU A 665 14.63 -37.87 13.18
C LEU A 665 14.16 -37.70 14.61
N HIS A 666 12.85 -37.62 14.87
CA HIS A 666 12.31 -37.56 16.23
C HIS A 666 12.72 -38.78 17.05
N ARG A 667 12.51 -40.00 16.52
CA ARG A 667 12.93 -41.23 17.22
C ARG A 667 14.44 -41.32 17.44
N ARG A 668 15.24 -40.87 16.48
CA ARG A 668 16.71 -40.86 16.58
C ARG A 668 17.18 -39.84 17.60
N ALA A 669 16.60 -38.64 17.60
CA ALA A 669 16.94 -37.59 18.55
C ALA A 669 16.70 -38.01 20.00
N TRP A 670 15.55 -38.64 20.30
CA TRP A 670 15.23 -39.15 21.63
C TRP A 670 16.00 -40.41 22.04
N ARG A 671 16.77 -41.01 21.13
CA ARG A 671 17.68 -42.14 21.40
C ARG A 671 19.14 -41.73 21.32
N ALA A 672 19.42 -40.46 21.03
CA ALA A 672 20.76 -39.98 20.82
C ALA A 672 21.48 -39.86 22.18
N PRO A 673 22.78 -40.16 22.26
CA PRO A 673 23.59 -39.91 23.45
C PRO A 673 23.50 -38.44 23.90
N SER A 674 23.52 -38.15 25.21
CA SER A 674 23.39 -36.78 25.76
C SER A 674 24.51 -35.83 25.30
N ASP A 675 25.68 -36.36 24.94
CA ASP A 675 26.81 -35.62 24.38
C ASP A 675 26.69 -35.35 22.87
N SER A 676 25.68 -35.91 22.20
CA SER A 676 25.39 -35.60 20.80
C SER A 676 24.61 -34.29 20.64
N PHE A 677 24.56 -33.75 19.42
CA PHE A 677 23.75 -32.56 19.12
C PHE A 677 22.28 -32.76 19.52
N TRP A 678 21.68 -33.87 19.10
CA TRP A 678 20.26 -34.13 19.37
C TRP A 678 19.98 -34.52 20.83
N GLY A 679 20.92 -35.18 21.51
CA GLY A 679 20.81 -35.46 22.94
C GLY A 679 20.76 -34.18 23.76
N ARG A 680 21.69 -33.24 23.53
CA ARG A 680 21.64 -31.89 24.13
C ARG A 680 20.32 -31.16 23.83
N ALA A 681 19.86 -31.23 22.59
CA ALA A 681 18.62 -30.57 22.19
C ALA A 681 17.38 -31.13 22.92
N VAL A 682 17.37 -32.44 23.22
CA VAL A 682 16.33 -33.10 24.02
C VAL A 682 16.48 -32.78 25.50
N ASP A 683 17.69 -32.86 26.06
CA ASP A 683 17.95 -32.60 27.48
C ASP A 683 17.55 -31.17 27.86
N GLU A 684 17.88 -30.19 27.03
CA GLU A 684 17.46 -28.80 27.23
C GLU A 684 15.94 -28.62 27.15
N ARG A 685 15.26 -29.41 26.31
CA ARG A 685 13.79 -29.39 26.23
C ARG A 685 13.14 -29.99 27.47
N ILE A 686 13.78 -30.97 28.12
CA ILE A 686 13.29 -31.58 29.36
C ILE A 686 13.58 -30.67 30.56
N GLY A 687 14.71 -29.93 30.52
CA GLY A 687 15.08 -28.94 31.54
C GLY A 687 14.32 -27.61 31.47
N THR A 688 13.48 -27.40 30.46
CA THR A 688 12.60 -26.23 30.25
C THR A 688 11.13 -26.60 30.40
#